data_AF-A0AAW4FWL3-F1
#
_entry.id   AF-A0AAW4FWL3-F1
#
_cell.length_a   1.000
_cell.length_b   1.000
_cell.length_c   1.000
_cell.angle_alpha   90.00
_cell.angle_beta   90.00
_cell.angle_gamma   90.00
#
_symmetry.space_group_name_H-M   'P 1'
#
loop_
_entity.id
_entity.type
_entity.pdbx_description
1 polymer ?
#
loop_
_entity_poly.entity_id
_entity_poly.type
_entity_poly.pdbx_seq_one_letter_code
_entity_poly.pdbx_strand_id
1 'polypeptide(L)'
;MTTFVDVYSFRNDDRYAEIARGIFSLKYNDGTHLDPEDWRDLLRISVEGSLDGGIDSERSFKIQLSLDAKFSQNEQTKKRSLHVLTDAITLSAMRSGIIGPVLSADTAAQLNDLKSSRGIVLIPDTNSLYNGTLHWLLNVLRESTLWILPFVMSITQMQSREAALKAMLRTKKDGNIGQSLRSRAFVNAGLGLLERNNHRYQVLELDPSLLRYMKMPDKNGFDSDDSEVLEDRLLIEGIHAILRSTRTRAKQMVVTSDVTLSRILSAEGIANLCLPIPTLTGPVSNIRYDPWARTFVGTTIGGLLWDLAHTFGSVRLDDSDGERVRLSCYWPGKIAHGWQSEQLMVTWPDKPAPVEPSGESGDSGQPQIEIEVARSAEKSSEDEPNAAPSANGAAAALSEAAVPQASLPLVLRLAGAVYSLGGGGLEELVQSITTQQPAKGNATRGYEVLRRAKLVNFEENRIVSREELDELESHLRAGDLDSISKQFENYEAYNVVLKALQRDGQLSRTAVNDLLEEALKSPVAQEASVRLVRYHILLGQAWTDGKVWRDGSNRPYVDEYFAGFGESFDDVAHDNIAKVSDFLPSFCRRMRMSPWAATQAAQSYIKALSSAYSLQYAAGGKPTGTDKILSGSLLDVVESIVPLDRIEIGGRPVLTLGRVKK
;
A
#
# COMPACT_ATOMS: atom_id res chain seq x y z
N MET A 1 -6.92 29.95 21.00
CA MET A 1 -6.37 29.74 19.62
C MET A 1 -6.57 28.29 19.15
N THR A 2 -6.95 28.06 17.88
CA THR A 2 -7.15 26.72 17.30
C THR A 2 -6.12 26.42 16.21
N THR A 3 -5.46 25.26 16.28
CA THR A 3 -4.44 24.80 15.32
C THR A 3 -4.67 23.34 14.93
N PHE A 4 -4.17 22.93 13.76
CA PHE A 4 -4.16 21.53 13.33
C PHE A 4 -2.73 21.02 13.44
N VAL A 5 -2.51 20.02 14.27
CA VAL A 5 -1.15 19.58 14.62
C VAL A 5 -1.08 18.06 14.69
N ASP A 6 0.12 17.51 14.48
CA ASP A 6 0.44 16.13 14.79
C ASP A 6 0.83 15.99 16.28
N VAL A 7 1.04 14.74 16.72
CA VAL A 7 1.34 14.44 18.13
C VAL A 7 2.65 15.06 18.59
N TYR A 8 3.62 15.21 17.69
CA TYR A 8 4.93 15.78 18.00
C TYR A 8 4.85 17.29 18.21
N SER A 9 4.21 17.99 17.28
CA SER A 9 3.99 19.44 17.35
C SER A 9 3.13 19.81 18.56
N PHE A 10 2.15 18.98 18.91
CA PHE A 10 1.35 19.17 20.12
C PHE A 10 2.19 19.07 21.41
N ARG A 11 3.09 18.09 21.50
CA ARG A 11 3.95 17.90 22.68
C ARG A 11 5.00 18.98 22.84
N ASN A 12 5.45 19.57 21.73
CA ASN A 12 6.44 20.65 21.72
C ASN A 12 5.84 22.05 21.86
N ASP A 13 4.52 22.18 22.03
CA ASP A 13 3.87 23.46 22.30
C ASP A 13 4.19 23.90 23.74
N ASP A 14 4.68 25.12 23.93
CA ASP A 14 5.02 25.65 25.27
C ASP A 14 3.85 25.56 26.25
N ARG A 15 2.61 25.64 25.76
CA ARG A 15 1.39 25.52 26.58
C ARG A 15 1.14 24.10 27.08
N TYR A 16 1.64 23.08 26.38
CA TYR A 16 1.62 21.71 26.89
C TYR A 16 2.52 21.56 28.13
N ALA A 17 3.64 22.29 28.17
CA ALA A 17 4.53 22.32 29.33
C ALA A 17 3.86 22.94 30.59
N GLU A 18 2.84 23.79 30.40
CA GLU A 18 2.04 24.36 31.51
C GLU A 18 1.15 23.33 32.22
N ILE A 19 0.96 22.12 31.67
CA ILE A 19 0.26 21.01 32.33
C ILE A 19 1.19 20.43 33.40
N ALA A 20 1.30 21.18 34.50
CA ALA A 20 2.41 21.03 35.42
C ALA A 20 2.11 20.10 36.59
N ARG A 21 1.17 20.46 37.47
CA ARG A 21 0.86 19.70 38.68
C ARG A 21 -0.58 19.93 39.05
N GLY A 22 -1.26 18.86 39.43
CA GLY A 22 -2.63 18.98 39.90
C GLY A 22 -3.46 17.76 39.57
N ILE A 23 -4.76 17.97 39.76
CA ILE A 23 -5.79 17.00 39.47
C ILE A 23 -6.61 17.58 38.32
N PHE A 24 -6.67 16.83 37.23
CA PHE A 24 -7.43 17.19 36.05
C PHE A 24 -8.63 16.25 35.89
N SER A 25 -9.74 16.78 35.38
CA SER A 25 -10.85 15.97 34.86
C SER A 25 -10.75 15.91 33.35
N LEU A 26 -10.70 14.71 32.80
CA LEU A 26 -10.80 14.49 31.37
C LEU A 26 -12.25 14.21 31.00
N LYS A 27 -12.78 15.01 30.08
CA LYS A 27 -14.15 14.89 29.57
C LYS A 27 -14.15 14.60 28.08
N TYR A 28 -15.24 14.00 27.60
CA TYR A 28 -15.44 13.76 26.17
C TYR A 28 -16.76 14.33 25.66
N ASN A 29 -16.80 14.54 24.35
CA ASN A 29 -18.01 14.84 23.61
C ASN A 29 -18.00 14.08 22.28
N ASP A 30 -19.17 13.59 21.89
CA ASP A 30 -19.38 12.87 20.64
C ASP A 30 -20.69 13.33 19.99
N GLY A 31 -20.58 14.06 18.87
CA GLY A 31 -21.74 14.55 18.12
C GLY A 31 -22.68 13.48 17.53
N THR A 32 -22.39 12.18 17.67
CA THR A 32 -23.29 11.09 17.25
C THR A 32 -24.41 10.78 18.26
N HIS A 33 -24.19 11.08 19.54
CA HIS A 33 -25.12 10.78 20.63
C HIS A 33 -25.16 11.85 21.74
N LEU A 34 -24.28 12.85 21.71
CA LEU A 34 -24.26 13.96 22.65
C LEU A 34 -24.51 15.28 21.91
N ASP A 35 -25.04 16.26 22.65
CA ASP A 35 -25.11 17.64 22.18
C ASP A 35 -23.77 18.36 22.32
N PRO A 36 -23.47 19.41 21.53
CA PRO A 36 -22.15 20.04 21.49
C PRO A 36 -21.62 20.56 22.84
N GLU A 37 -22.54 20.96 23.73
CA GLU A 37 -22.22 21.46 25.07
C GLU A 37 -22.28 20.38 26.16
N ASP A 38 -22.70 19.17 25.82
CA ASP A 38 -22.90 18.06 26.76
C ASP A 38 -21.61 17.24 26.91
N TRP A 39 -20.68 17.75 27.70
CA TRP A 39 -19.40 17.11 27.98
C TRP A 39 -19.48 16.17 29.18
N ARG A 40 -18.98 14.95 29.01
CA ARG A 40 -19.13 13.84 29.96
C ARG A 40 -17.79 13.45 30.56
N ASP A 41 -17.73 13.27 31.88
CA ASP A 41 -16.51 12.85 32.57
C ASP A 41 -16.10 11.42 32.16
N LEU A 42 -14.81 11.23 31.86
CA LEU A 42 -14.17 9.94 31.57
C LEU A 42 -13.23 9.51 32.69
N LEU A 43 -12.23 10.35 32.97
CA LEU A 43 -11.07 10.03 33.79
C LEU A 43 -10.71 11.18 34.70
N ARG A 44 -10.22 10.86 35.88
CA ARG A 44 -9.45 11.76 36.73
C ARG A 44 -7.97 11.48 36.53
N ILE A 45 -7.19 12.52 36.25
CA ILE A 45 -5.74 12.44 36.02
C ILE A 45 -5.03 13.17 37.16
N SER A 46 -4.19 12.49 37.92
CA SER A 46 -3.36 13.11 38.96
C SER A 46 -1.89 13.10 38.53
N VAL A 47 -1.31 14.30 38.39
CA VAL A 47 0.08 14.49 37.95
C VAL A 47 0.97 14.73 39.17
N GLU A 48 1.98 13.88 39.37
CA GLU A 48 2.91 13.90 40.51
C GLU A 48 4.35 14.20 40.02
N GLY A 49 5.07 15.17 40.62
CA GLY A 49 6.50 15.47 40.34
C GLY A 49 6.89 16.96 40.31
N SER A 50 8.16 17.29 40.59
CA SER A 50 8.76 18.65 40.43
C SER A 50 9.58 18.78 39.13
N LEU A 51 9.68 20.00 38.62
CA LEU A 51 10.51 20.40 37.47
C LEU A 51 11.98 20.54 37.92
N ASP A 52 12.71 19.44 38.07
CA ASP A 52 14.18 19.51 38.21
C ASP A 52 14.83 18.69 37.11
N GLY A 53 14.97 19.31 35.92
CA GLY A 53 15.66 18.74 34.77
C GLY A 53 15.26 19.43 33.47
N GLY A 54 16.17 20.20 32.86
CA GLY A 54 15.92 21.02 31.66
C GLY A 54 15.80 20.25 30.33
N ILE A 55 15.44 18.97 30.34
CA ILE A 55 15.25 18.15 29.13
C ILE A 55 14.15 17.11 29.44
N ASP A 56 12.97 17.24 28.80
CA ASP A 56 11.91 16.23 28.62
C ASP A 56 11.69 15.17 29.73
N SER A 57 11.78 15.54 31.02
CA SER A 57 11.34 14.65 32.09
C SER A 57 9.81 14.71 32.17
N GLU A 58 9.14 13.99 31.28
CA GLU A 58 7.70 13.85 31.25
C GLU A 58 7.20 13.33 32.61
N ARG A 59 6.25 14.05 33.20
CA ARG A 59 5.81 13.86 34.57
C ARG A 59 5.04 12.55 34.72
N SER A 60 5.27 11.85 35.83
CA SER A 60 4.49 10.67 36.19
C SER A 60 3.04 11.09 36.49
N PHE A 61 2.07 10.36 35.96
CA PHE A 61 0.66 10.58 36.25
C PHE A 61 -0.07 9.27 36.50
N LYS A 62 -1.18 9.36 37.25
CA LYS A 62 -2.10 8.25 37.47
C LYS A 62 -3.45 8.60 36.88
N ILE A 63 -4.10 7.61 36.29
CA ILE A 63 -5.46 7.72 35.79
C ILE A 63 -6.40 6.92 36.68
N GLN A 64 -7.60 7.44 36.89
CA GLN A 64 -8.68 6.75 37.60
C GLN A 64 -9.99 6.98 36.84
N LEU A 65 -10.80 5.93 36.69
CA LEU A 65 -12.14 6.06 36.10
C LEU A 65 -12.99 7.04 36.91
N SER A 66 -13.63 7.98 36.22
CA SER A 66 -14.50 9.00 36.81
C SER A 66 -15.72 9.20 35.91
N LEU A 67 -16.46 8.12 35.64
CA LEU A 67 -17.61 8.16 34.73
C LEU A 67 -18.81 8.92 35.36
N ASP A 68 -19.42 9.83 34.59
CA ASP A 68 -20.52 10.70 35.02
C ASP A 68 -21.75 9.91 35.53
N ALA A 69 -22.32 10.35 36.66
CA ALA A 69 -23.54 9.81 37.23
C ALA A 69 -24.78 9.98 36.33
N LYS A 70 -24.78 10.89 35.36
CA LYS A 70 -25.90 11.05 34.40
C LYS A 70 -26.04 9.86 33.44
N PHE A 71 -25.03 9.00 33.30
CA PHE A 71 -25.19 7.67 32.69
C PHE A 71 -26.02 6.71 33.54
N SER A 72 -26.62 7.18 34.66
CA SER A 72 -27.27 6.38 35.69
C SER A 72 -28.79 6.57 35.81
N GLN A 73 -29.56 6.89 34.75
CA GLN A 73 -31.03 7.11 34.86
C GLN A 73 -31.98 5.93 34.44
N ASN A 74 -31.68 5.01 33.48
CA ASN A 74 -32.45 3.74 33.22
C ASN A 74 -31.71 2.37 33.31
N GLU A 75 -32.04 1.48 34.26
CA GLU A 75 -31.13 0.42 34.81
C GLU A 75 -30.45 -0.55 33.83
N GLN A 76 -31.12 -0.99 32.76
CA GLN A 76 -30.53 -1.95 31.80
C GLN A 76 -29.66 -1.27 30.74
N THR A 77 -30.11 -0.17 30.16
CA THR A 77 -29.34 0.63 29.19
C THR A 77 -28.13 1.30 29.86
N LYS A 78 -28.23 1.66 31.16
CA LYS A 78 -27.12 2.15 32.02
C LYS A 78 -25.92 1.22 32.00
N LYS A 79 -26.13 -0.07 32.34
CA LYS A 79 -25.05 -1.04 32.50
C LYS A 79 -24.30 -1.28 31.19
N ARG A 80 -25.04 -1.33 30.07
CA ARG A 80 -24.44 -1.52 28.74
C ARG A 80 -23.59 -0.31 28.33
N SER A 81 -24.09 0.92 28.49
CA SER A 81 -23.33 2.13 28.14
C SER A 81 -22.10 2.34 29.02
N LEU A 82 -22.22 2.11 30.34
CA LEU A 82 -21.08 2.18 31.26
C LEU A 82 -20.01 1.13 30.94
N HIS A 83 -20.42 -0.09 30.57
CA HIS A 83 -19.50 -1.13 30.16
C HIS A 83 -18.76 -0.75 28.88
N VAL A 84 -19.48 -0.27 27.85
CA VAL A 84 -18.88 0.22 26.60
C VAL A 84 -17.85 1.32 26.85
N LEU A 85 -18.17 2.30 27.71
CA LEU A 85 -17.25 3.40 28.05
C LEU A 85 -16.00 2.88 28.77
N THR A 86 -16.19 2.00 29.75
CA THR A 86 -15.09 1.39 30.51
C THR A 86 -14.20 0.57 29.59
N ASP A 87 -14.79 -0.18 28.66
CA ASP A 87 -14.06 -0.96 27.67
C ASP A 87 -13.28 -0.04 26.74
N ALA A 88 -13.91 0.99 26.17
CA ALA A 88 -13.23 1.94 25.29
C ALA A 88 -12.01 2.61 25.96
N ILE A 89 -12.14 3.03 27.22
CA ILE A 89 -11.02 3.57 28.02
C ILE A 89 -9.94 2.50 28.23
N THR A 90 -10.34 1.28 28.55
CA THR A 90 -9.43 0.16 28.77
C THR A 90 -8.64 -0.17 27.49
N LEU A 91 -9.29 -0.22 26.33
CA LEU A 91 -8.64 -0.40 25.03
C LEU A 91 -7.63 0.72 24.77
N SER A 92 -7.99 1.97 25.06
CA SER A 92 -7.08 3.11 24.96
C SER A 92 -5.87 3.00 25.87
N ALA A 93 -6.07 2.61 27.13
CA ALA A 93 -4.99 2.38 28.07
C ALA A 93 -4.06 1.25 27.62
N MET A 94 -4.62 0.20 27.00
CA MET A 94 -3.84 -0.93 26.46
C MET A 94 -3.01 -0.51 25.25
N ARG A 95 -3.61 0.20 24.28
CA ARG A 95 -2.89 0.75 23.12
C ARG A 95 -1.77 1.72 23.52
N SER A 96 -2.02 2.51 24.56
CA SER A 96 -1.05 3.45 25.13
C SER A 96 0.03 2.77 25.99
N GLY A 97 -0.04 1.45 26.18
CA GLY A 97 0.93 0.66 26.94
C GLY A 97 0.82 0.78 28.47
N ILE A 98 -0.13 1.56 28.98
CA ILE A 98 -0.40 1.76 30.41
C ILE A 98 -0.76 0.43 31.09
N ILE A 99 -1.52 -0.42 30.39
CA ILE A 99 -1.86 -1.78 30.84
C ILE A 99 -1.39 -2.81 29.80
N GLY A 100 -1.22 -4.06 30.24
CA GLY A 100 -0.85 -5.20 29.39
C GLY A 100 -1.93 -6.28 29.40
N PRO A 101 -1.93 -7.20 28.41
CA PRO A 101 -2.88 -8.31 28.37
C PRO A 101 -2.71 -9.25 29.56
N VAL A 102 -3.77 -10.00 29.87
CA VAL A 102 -3.69 -11.09 30.85
C VAL A 102 -3.06 -12.30 30.17
N LEU A 103 -1.96 -12.81 30.72
CA LEU A 103 -1.23 -13.94 30.16
C LEU A 103 -1.48 -15.21 30.99
N SER A 104 -1.97 -16.27 30.35
CA SER A 104 -1.97 -17.60 30.93
C SER A 104 -0.59 -18.25 30.82
N ALA A 105 -0.37 -19.37 31.51
CA ALA A 105 0.85 -20.16 31.38
C ALA A 105 1.08 -20.65 29.93
N ASP A 106 0.00 -21.03 29.25
CA ASP A 106 0.05 -21.50 27.86
C ASP A 106 0.40 -20.35 26.90
N THR A 107 -0.24 -19.19 27.05
CA THR A 107 0.07 -17.98 26.26
C THR A 107 1.52 -17.54 26.47
N ALA A 108 2.02 -17.62 27.71
CA ALA A 108 3.41 -17.34 28.06
C ALA A 108 4.39 -18.30 27.35
N ALA A 109 4.07 -19.60 27.31
CA ALA A 109 4.88 -20.59 26.60
C ALA A 109 4.91 -20.34 25.08
N GLN A 110 3.74 -20.07 24.48
CA GLN A 110 3.63 -19.72 23.06
C GLN A 110 4.44 -18.47 22.70
N LEU A 111 4.43 -17.46 23.56
CA LEU A 111 5.17 -16.22 23.37
C LEU A 111 6.69 -16.42 23.45
N ASN A 112 7.17 -17.28 24.34
CA ASN A 112 8.59 -17.65 24.37
C ASN A 112 9.03 -18.36 23.08
N ASP A 113 8.21 -19.28 22.59
CA ASP A 113 8.47 -20.00 21.33
C ASP A 113 8.45 -19.04 20.11
N LEU A 114 7.53 -18.07 20.09
CA LEU A 114 7.53 -16.99 19.09
C LEU A 114 8.84 -16.19 19.12
N LYS A 115 9.32 -15.79 20.29
CA LYS A 115 10.58 -15.02 20.42
C LYS A 115 11.81 -15.76 19.91
N SER A 116 11.83 -17.09 19.99
CA SER A 116 12.92 -17.91 19.45
C SER A 116 12.79 -18.19 17.95
N SER A 117 11.69 -17.79 17.30
CA SER A 117 11.43 -18.10 15.89
C SER A 117 12.26 -17.22 14.95
N ARG A 118 12.75 -17.81 13.84
CA ARG A 118 13.59 -17.11 12.83
C ARG A 118 12.84 -16.03 12.02
N GLY A 119 11.52 -16.10 11.99
CA GLY A 119 10.63 -15.13 11.35
C GLY A 119 9.21 -15.38 11.81
N ILE A 120 8.44 -14.31 11.97
CA ILE A 120 7.09 -14.35 12.54
C ILE A 120 6.13 -13.68 11.56
N VAL A 121 4.99 -14.30 11.33
CA VAL A 121 3.88 -13.75 10.57
C VAL A 121 2.68 -13.73 11.49
N LEU A 122 2.24 -12.53 11.86
CA LEU A 122 1.04 -12.31 12.64
C LEU A 122 -0.13 -12.05 11.71
N ILE A 123 -1.20 -12.82 11.87
CA ILE A 123 -2.46 -12.62 11.16
C ILE A 123 -3.46 -12.07 12.18
N PRO A 124 -3.61 -10.74 12.29
CA PRO A 124 -4.56 -10.17 13.24
C PRO A 124 -6.00 -10.39 12.79
N ASP A 125 -6.86 -10.77 13.73
CA ASP A 125 -8.30 -10.60 13.55
C ASP A 125 -8.71 -9.12 13.61
N THR A 126 -9.97 -8.86 13.27
CA THR A 126 -10.53 -7.50 13.29
C THR A 126 -10.40 -6.86 14.68
N ASN A 127 -10.54 -7.63 15.77
CA ASN A 127 -10.47 -7.10 17.14
C ASN A 127 -9.05 -6.70 17.57
N SER A 128 -8.06 -7.54 17.28
CA SER A 128 -6.65 -7.33 17.65
C SER A 128 -6.03 -6.10 16.97
N LEU A 129 -6.56 -5.68 15.81
CA LEU A 129 -6.14 -4.47 15.12
C LEU A 129 -6.38 -3.19 15.93
N TYR A 130 -7.44 -3.12 16.75
CA TYR A 130 -7.80 -1.88 17.45
C TYR A 130 -7.80 -1.97 18.97
N ASN A 131 -7.79 -3.16 19.55
CA ASN A 131 -7.92 -3.34 20.99
C ASN A 131 -6.61 -3.11 21.78
N GLY A 132 -5.47 -2.97 21.11
CA GLY A 132 -4.15 -2.78 21.73
C GLY A 132 -3.32 -4.06 21.96
N THR A 133 -3.88 -5.24 21.73
CA THR A 133 -3.14 -6.52 21.83
C THR A 133 -2.01 -6.61 20.82
N LEU A 134 -2.27 -6.25 19.56
CA LEU A 134 -1.23 -6.24 18.53
C LEU A 134 -0.18 -5.17 18.83
N HIS A 135 -0.56 -3.98 19.30
CA HIS A 135 0.39 -2.93 19.73
C HIS A 135 1.35 -3.43 20.80
N TRP A 136 0.81 -4.08 21.84
CA TRP A 136 1.61 -4.67 22.90
C TRP A 136 2.55 -5.76 22.36
N LEU A 137 2.02 -6.66 21.52
CA LEU A 137 2.77 -7.78 20.97
C LEU A 137 3.93 -7.31 20.06
N LEU A 138 3.72 -6.28 19.25
CA LEU A 138 4.76 -5.67 18.43
C LEU A 138 5.90 -5.10 19.28
N ASN A 139 5.59 -4.52 20.45
CA ASN A 139 6.62 -4.05 21.38
C ASN A 139 7.38 -5.22 22.02
N VAL A 140 6.69 -6.29 22.42
CA VAL A 140 7.31 -7.50 22.98
C VAL A 140 8.19 -8.23 21.96
N LEU A 141 7.81 -8.21 20.69
CA LEU A 141 8.51 -8.85 19.58
C LEU A 141 9.35 -7.87 18.77
N ARG A 142 9.66 -6.67 19.30
CA ARG A 142 10.36 -5.61 18.56
C ARG A 142 11.72 -6.02 17.98
N GLU A 143 12.36 -6.99 18.61
CA GLU A 143 13.66 -7.53 18.20
C GLU A 143 13.55 -8.67 17.17
N SER A 144 12.34 -9.13 16.86
CA SER A 144 12.07 -10.24 15.94
C SER A 144 11.75 -9.74 14.53
N THR A 145 12.11 -10.51 13.51
CA THR A 145 11.68 -10.25 12.13
C THR A 145 10.20 -10.63 12.00
N LEU A 146 9.33 -9.62 11.98
CA LEU A 146 7.89 -9.79 12.10
C LEU A 146 7.14 -9.10 10.95
N TRP A 147 6.13 -9.79 10.45
CA TRP A 147 5.17 -9.28 9.48
C TRP A 147 3.75 -9.32 10.01
N ILE A 148 2.95 -8.35 9.61
CA ILE A 148 1.52 -8.27 9.91
C ILE A 148 0.76 -8.51 8.61
N LEU A 149 -0.15 -9.48 8.60
CA LEU A 149 -0.95 -9.81 7.45
C LEU A 149 -2.43 -9.56 7.78
N PRO A 150 -2.91 -8.29 7.76
CA PRO A 150 -4.33 -8.02 7.95
C PRO A 150 -5.14 -8.51 6.74
N PHE A 151 -6.36 -8.99 6.98
CA PHE A 151 -7.28 -9.33 5.90
C PHE A 151 -7.83 -8.09 5.19
N VAL A 152 -8.02 -8.18 3.87
CA VAL A 152 -8.69 -7.13 3.09
C VAL A 152 -10.08 -6.81 3.65
N MET A 153 -10.77 -7.82 4.18
CA MET A 153 -12.07 -7.68 4.85
C MET A 153 -12.02 -6.67 5.99
N SER A 154 -10.98 -6.70 6.84
CA SER A 154 -10.84 -5.76 7.95
C SER A 154 -10.70 -4.31 7.44
N ILE A 155 -10.03 -4.10 6.30
CA ILE A 155 -9.91 -2.77 5.67
C ILE A 155 -11.24 -2.31 5.09
N THR A 156 -11.96 -3.19 4.40
CA THR A 156 -13.30 -2.90 3.88
C THR A 156 -14.27 -2.57 5.02
N GLN A 157 -14.17 -3.29 6.15
CA GLN A 157 -14.94 -2.99 7.35
C GLN A 157 -14.61 -1.61 7.92
N MET A 158 -13.34 -1.21 7.99
CA MET A 158 -12.96 0.16 8.42
C MET A 158 -13.65 1.21 7.56
N GLN A 159 -13.62 1.06 6.22
CA GLN A 159 -14.28 1.99 5.29
C GLN A 159 -15.81 2.03 5.51
N SER A 160 -16.43 0.86 5.70
CA SER A 160 -17.88 0.78 5.95
C SER A 160 -18.29 1.40 7.29
N ARG A 161 -17.49 1.22 8.36
CA ARG A 161 -17.72 1.81 9.68
C ARG A 161 -17.50 3.33 9.65
N GLU A 162 -16.54 3.81 8.87
CA GLU A 162 -16.36 5.25 8.63
C GLU A 162 -17.61 5.86 7.96
N ALA A 163 -18.15 5.22 6.92
CA ALA A 163 -19.37 5.66 6.26
C ALA A 163 -20.58 5.67 7.23
N ALA A 164 -20.70 4.63 8.07
CA ALA A 164 -21.75 4.55 9.09
C ALA A 164 -21.62 5.67 10.13
N LEU A 165 -20.41 5.98 10.61
CA LEU A 165 -20.16 7.11 11.51
C LEU A 165 -20.61 8.44 10.90
N LYS A 166 -20.30 8.68 9.62
CA LYS A 166 -20.74 9.89 8.90
C LYS A 166 -22.28 9.97 8.79
N ALA A 167 -22.96 8.83 8.66
CA ALA A 167 -24.42 8.77 8.66
C ALA A 167 -25.02 9.04 10.05
N MET A 168 -24.42 8.51 11.12
CA MET A 168 -24.87 8.73 12.50
C MET A 168 -24.80 10.19 12.92
N LEU A 169 -23.80 10.94 12.44
CA LEU A 169 -23.70 12.38 12.69
C LEU A 169 -24.92 13.17 12.18
N ARG A 170 -25.66 12.65 11.20
CA ARG A 170 -26.91 13.26 10.69
C ARG A 170 -28.13 12.89 11.52
N THR A 171 -28.08 11.78 12.26
CA THR A 171 -29.23 11.23 13.02
C THR A 171 -28.80 10.86 14.44
N LYS A 172 -28.74 11.89 15.29
CA LYS A 172 -28.37 11.75 16.71
C LYS A 172 -29.33 10.84 17.45
N LYS A 173 -28.80 9.81 18.11
CA LYS A 173 -29.56 8.87 18.96
C LYS A 173 -28.67 8.37 20.10
N ASP A 174 -29.19 8.32 21.31
CA ASP A 174 -28.47 7.84 22.50
C ASP A 174 -27.98 6.39 22.34
N GLY A 175 -28.73 5.56 21.61
CA GLY A 175 -28.36 4.17 21.32
C GLY A 175 -27.11 4.02 20.45
N ASN A 176 -26.62 5.10 19.82
CA ASN A 176 -25.46 5.05 18.95
C ASN A 176 -24.13 4.88 19.71
N ILE A 177 -24.05 5.17 21.02
CA ILE A 177 -22.80 5.19 21.79
C ILE A 177 -21.94 3.93 21.61
N GLY A 178 -22.56 2.75 21.70
CA GLY A 178 -21.87 1.47 21.57
C GLY A 178 -21.29 1.24 20.18
N GLN A 179 -22.02 1.67 19.16
CA GLN A 179 -21.62 1.52 17.77
C GLN A 179 -20.60 2.60 17.36
N SER A 180 -20.77 3.84 17.83
CA SER A 180 -19.90 4.97 17.49
C SER A 180 -18.50 4.79 18.07
N LEU A 181 -18.39 4.44 19.36
CA LEU A 181 -17.10 4.27 20.03
C LEU A 181 -16.32 3.08 19.47
N ARG A 182 -16.98 1.91 19.28
CA ARG A 182 -16.34 0.73 18.65
C ARG A 182 -15.91 1.03 17.21
N SER A 183 -16.73 1.72 16.44
CA SER A 183 -16.40 2.09 15.06
C SER A 183 -15.22 3.05 14.99
N ARG A 184 -15.17 4.07 15.87
CA ARG A 184 -14.06 5.03 15.91
C ARG A 184 -12.76 4.40 16.36
N ALA A 185 -12.80 3.60 17.42
CA ALA A 185 -11.63 2.85 17.86
C ALA A 185 -11.11 2.00 16.71
N PHE A 186 -11.98 1.28 15.99
CA PHE A 186 -11.56 0.44 14.88
C PHE A 186 -10.97 1.24 13.70
N VAL A 187 -11.67 2.28 13.25
CA VAL A 187 -11.20 3.11 12.13
C VAL A 187 -9.90 3.80 12.48
N ASN A 188 -9.85 4.51 13.61
CA ASN A 188 -8.72 5.38 13.92
C ASN A 188 -7.52 4.60 14.47
N ALA A 189 -7.73 3.69 15.44
CA ALA A 189 -6.62 2.93 16.00
C ALA A 189 -6.13 1.83 15.05
N GLY A 190 -7.06 1.17 14.33
CA GLY A 190 -6.70 0.15 13.35
C GLY A 190 -5.93 0.73 12.15
N LEU A 191 -6.41 1.83 11.56
CA LEU A 191 -5.67 2.52 10.50
C LEU A 191 -4.35 3.08 11.02
N GLY A 192 -4.34 3.76 12.17
CA GLY A 192 -3.12 4.30 12.76
C GLY A 192 -2.07 3.20 13.02
N LEU A 193 -2.48 2.04 13.51
CA LEU A 193 -1.59 0.88 13.67
C LEU A 193 -0.98 0.43 12.33
N LEU A 194 -1.80 0.29 11.30
CA LEU A 194 -1.34 -0.14 9.98
C LEU A 194 -0.42 0.91 9.35
N GLU A 195 -0.77 2.19 9.39
CA GLU A 195 0.04 3.29 8.84
C GLU A 195 1.39 3.40 9.56
N ARG A 196 1.43 3.33 10.90
CA ARG A 196 2.68 3.30 11.68
C ARG A 196 3.56 2.07 11.41
N ASN A 197 2.98 1.00 10.88
CA ASN A 197 3.67 -0.24 10.52
C ASN A 197 3.61 -0.51 9.01
N ASN A 198 3.47 0.54 8.19
CA ASN A 198 3.25 0.39 6.75
C ASN A 198 4.36 -0.38 6.04
N HIS A 199 5.57 -0.38 6.58
CA HIS A 199 6.73 -1.13 6.09
C HIS A 199 6.71 -2.62 6.42
N ARG A 200 5.94 -3.04 7.42
CA ARG A 200 5.89 -4.41 7.97
C ARG A 200 4.53 -5.09 7.81
N TYR A 201 3.58 -4.50 7.07
CA TYR A 201 2.32 -5.15 6.78
C TYR A 201 2.04 -5.34 5.29
N GLN A 202 1.34 -6.42 4.99
CA GLN A 202 0.82 -6.72 3.66
C GLN A 202 -0.62 -7.20 3.76
N VAL A 203 -1.51 -6.57 3.01
CA VAL A 203 -2.93 -6.94 2.98
C VAL A 203 -3.08 -8.31 2.32
N LEU A 204 -3.80 -9.19 3.01
CA LEU A 204 -4.22 -10.48 2.47
C LEU A 204 -5.51 -10.32 1.67
N GLU A 205 -5.39 -10.52 0.36
CA GLU A 205 -6.55 -10.63 -0.51
C GLU A 205 -7.24 -11.98 -0.28
N LEU A 206 -8.56 -11.93 -0.12
CA LEU A 206 -9.41 -13.11 -0.12
C LEU A 206 -9.90 -13.40 -1.54
N ASP A 207 -10.22 -14.66 -1.82
CA ASP A 207 -10.91 -15.02 -3.06
C ASP A 207 -12.17 -14.14 -3.21
N PRO A 208 -12.33 -13.40 -4.32
CA PRO A 208 -13.50 -12.54 -4.54
C PRO A 208 -14.83 -13.26 -4.39
N SER A 209 -14.88 -14.58 -4.64
CA SER A 209 -16.07 -15.40 -4.43
C SER A 209 -16.47 -15.55 -2.97
N LEU A 210 -15.53 -15.36 -2.02
CA LEU A 210 -15.80 -15.35 -0.59
C LEU A 210 -16.35 -14.00 -0.10
N LEU A 211 -16.00 -12.91 -0.79
CA LEU A 211 -16.50 -11.56 -0.46
C LEU A 211 -18.02 -11.43 -0.62
N ARG A 212 -18.68 -12.30 -1.40
CA ARG A 212 -20.15 -12.33 -1.53
C ARG A 212 -20.87 -12.65 -0.22
N TYR A 213 -20.17 -13.26 0.75
CA TYR A 213 -20.71 -13.59 2.06
C TYR A 213 -20.53 -12.44 3.07
N MET A 214 -19.74 -11.42 2.73
CA MET A 214 -19.73 -10.17 3.50
C MET A 214 -21.05 -9.44 3.25
N LYS A 215 -21.97 -9.50 4.21
CA LYS A 215 -23.18 -8.68 4.16
C LYS A 215 -22.82 -7.23 4.41
N MET A 216 -23.29 -6.34 3.53
CA MET A 216 -23.31 -4.91 3.81
C MET A 216 -24.23 -4.64 5.01
N PRO A 217 -23.95 -3.61 5.83
CA PRO A 217 -24.74 -3.31 7.01
C PRO A 217 -26.22 -3.10 6.65
N ASP A 218 -27.09 -3.93 7.21
CA ASP A 218 -28.54 -3.75 7.11
C ASP A 218 -28.99 -2.55 7.94
N LYS A 219 -30.23 -2.10 7.72
CA LYS A 219 -30.87 -0.97 8.46
C LYS A 219 -30.86 -1.13 9.99
N ASN A 220 -30.56 -2.32 10.51
CA ASN A 220 -30.47 -2.63 11.94
C ASN A 220 -29.04 -2.57 12.53
N GLY A 221 -28.04 -2.16 11.76
CA GLY A 221 -26.66 -1.98 12.23
C GLY A 221 -25.76 -3.21 12.08
N PHE A 222 -24.49 -3.06 12.49
CA PHE A 222 -23.41 -4.07 12.38
C PHE A 222 -23.43 -5.15 13.48
N ASP A 223 -24.41 -5.12 14.39
CA ASP A 223 -24.39 -5.85 15.67
C ASP A 223 -25.35 -7.05 15.67
N SER A 224 -25.66 -7.63 14.50
CA SER A 224 -26.35 -8.93 14.46
C SER A 224 -25.32 -10.04 14.66
N ASP A 225 -25.44 -10.85 15.70
CA ASP A 225 -24.55 -12.01 15.97
C ASP A 225 -24.35 -12.91 14.71
N ASP A 226 -25.35 -12.96 13.81
CA ASP A 226 -25.29 -13.67 12.53
C ASP A 226 -24.19 -13.17 11.56
N SER A 227 -23.80 -11.89 11.62
CA SER A 227 -22.71 -11.35 10.78
C SER A 227 -21.33 -11.74 11.33
N GLU A 228 -21.16 -11.82 12.65
CA GLU A 228 -19.88 -12.17 13.28
C GLU A 228 -19.49 -13.63 12.97
N VAL A 229 -20.45 -14.57 12.98
CA VAL A 229 -20.19 -15.99 12.65
C VAL A 229 -19.72 -16.17 11.21
N LEU A 230 -20.28 -15.42 10.26
CA LEU A 230 -19.88 -15.46 8.86
C LEU A 230 -18.49 -14.82 8.65
N GLU A 231 -18.19 -13.75 9.38
CA GLU A 231 -16.88 -13.10 9.36
C GLU A 231 -15.79 -14.01 9.90
N ASP A 232 -16.01 -14.67 11.04
CA ASP A 232 -15.07 -15.63 11.61
C ASP A 232 -14.84 -16.81 10.66
N ARG A 233 -15.89 -17.29 9.99
CA ARG A 233 -15.75 -18.36 8.98
C ARG A 233 -14.95 -17.88 7.77
N LEU A 234 -15.19 -16.66 7.28
CA LEU A 234 -14.41 -16.06 6.19
C LEU A 234 -12.94 -15.90 6.56
N LEU A 235 -12.67 -15.49 7.80
CA LEU A 235 -11.33 -15.34 8.35
C LEU A 235 -10.64 -16.71 8.40
N ILE A 236 -11.30 -17.74 8.92
CA ILE A 236 -10.79 -19.12 9.00
C ILE A 236 -10.49 -19.69 7.60
N GLU A 237 -11.42 -19.57 6.64
CA GLU A 237 -11.20 -20.04 5.26
C GLU A 237 -10.06 -19.28 4.59
N GLY A 238 -9.97 -17.97 4.83
CA GLY A 238 -8.85 -17.13 4.41
C GLY A 238 -7.51 -17.62 4.96
N ILE A 239 -7.44 -17.90 6.27
CA ILE A 239 -6.24 -18.46 6.90
C ILE A 239 -5.89 -19.82 6.27
N HIS A 240 -6.85 -20.73 6.08
CA HIS A 240 -6.57 -22.03 5.47
C HIS A 240 -6.10 -21.91 4.02
N ALA A 241 -6.62 -20.97 3.24
CA ALA A 241 -6.14 -20.70 1.89
C ALA A 241 -4.66 -20.23 1.92
N ILE A 242 -4.31 -19.41 2.89
CA ILE A 242 -2.94 -18.92 3.08
C ILE A 242 -2.03 -20.04 3.54
N LEU A 243 -2.36 -20.74 4.63
CA LEU A 243 -1.54 -21.85 5.13
C LEU A 243 -1.30 -22.94 4.07
N ARG A 244 -2.26 -23.16 3.15
CA ARG A 244 -2.10 -24.07 2.01
C ARG A 244 -1.16 -23.52 0.92
N SER A 245 -1.17 -22.21 0.67
CA SER A 245 -0.39 -21.57 -0.39
C SER A 245 1.02 -21.16 0.05
N THR A 246 1.20 -20.76 1.32
CA THR A 246 2.45 -20.24 1.88
C THR A 246 3.29 -21.35 2.53
N ARG A 247 4.22 -21.93 1.77
CA ARG A 247 5.31 -22.74 2.37
C ARG A 247 6.41 -21.81 2.87
N THR A 248 6.16 -21.17 4.01
CA THR A 248 7.16 -20.34 4.69
C THR A 248 7.77 -21.09 5.87
N ARG A 249 9.05 -20.81 6.14
CA ARG A 249 9.71 -21.23 7.39
C ARG A 249 9.37 -20.31 8.56
N ALA A 250 8.73 -19.17 8.29
CA ALA A 250 8.24 -18.25 9.32
C ALA A 250 7.08 -18.88 10.07
N LYS A 251 7.03 -18.63 11.38
CA LYS A 251 5.94 -19.08 12.23
C LYS A 251 4.72 -18.19 12.00
N GLN A 252 3.68 -18.77 11.43
CA GLN A 252 2.41 -18.10 11.17
C GLN A 252 1.49 -18.30 12.38
N MET A 253 0.93 -17.21 12.90
CA MET A 253 0.08 -17.25 14.08
C MET A 253 -1.03 -16.21 13.99
N VAL A 254 -2.26 -16.64 14.26
CA VAL A 254 -3.41 -15.75 14.35
C VAL A 254 -3.40 -15.05 15.70
N VAL A 255 -3.60 -13.74 15.73
CA VAL A 255 -3.68 -12.97 16.98
C VAL A 255 -5.12 -12.56 17.20
N THR A 256 -5.65 -12.84 18.39
CA THR A 256 -7.01 -12.47 18.77
C THR A 256 -7.08 -12.11 20.26
N SER A 257 -8.04 -11.28 20.64
CA SER A 257 -8.45 -11.13 22.04
C SER A 257 -9.68 -11.95 22.42
N ASP A 258 -10.33 -12.55 21.43
CA ASP A 258 -11.58 -13.28 21.62
C ASP A 258 -11.29 -14.73 21.97
N VAL A 259 -11.69 -15.11 23.19
CA VAL A 259 -11.52 -16.47 23.72
C VAL A 259 -12.36 -17.48 22.93
N THR A 260 -13.52 -17.07 22.39
CA THR A 260 -14.38 -17.94 21.58
C THR A 260 -13.74 -18.22 20.22
N LEU A 261 -13.29 -17.18 19.51
CA LEU A 261 -12.55 -17.34 18.26
C LEU A 261 -11.27 -18.15 18.44
N SER A 262 -10.50 -17.91 19.51
CA SER A 262 -9.31 -18.72 19.83
C SER A 262 -9.61 -20.21 19.99
N ARG A 263 -10.74 -20.57 20.62
CA ARG A 263 -11.17 -21.96 20.75
C ARG A 263 -11.53 -22.57 19.40
N ILE A 264 -12.24 -21.82 18.55
CA ILE A 264 -12.60 -22.26 17.20
C ILE A 264 -11.34 -22.48 16.35
N LEU A 265 -10.41 -21.51 16.35
CA LEU A 265 -9.14 -21.62 15.65
C LEU A 265 -8.33 -22.84 16.11
N SER A 266 -8.29 -23.08 17.42
CA SER A 266 -7.61 -24.25 17.99
C SER A 266 -8.26 -25.57 17.55
N ALA A 267 -9.59 -25.62 17.48
CA ALA A 267 -10.34 -26.78 17.01
C ALA A 267 -10.11 -27.07 15.51
N GLU A 268 -9.95 -26.02 14.70
CA GLU A 268 -9.62 -26.10 13.26
C GLU A 268 -8.10 -26.36 13.02
N GLY A 269 -7.31 -26.55 14.08
CA GLY A 269 -5.87 -26.81 13.98
C GLY A 269 -5.03 -25.60 13.56
N ILE A 270 -5.57 -24.39 13.70
CA ILE A 270 -4.88 -23.14 13.37
C ILE A 270 -4.13 -22.62 14.60
N ALA A 271 -2.82 -22.41 14.44
CA ALA A 271 -1.99 -21.81 15.46
C ALA A 271 -2.45 -20.37 15.77
N ASN A 272 -2.78 -20.11 17.03
CA ASN A 272 -3.31 -18.83 17.48
C ASN A 272 -2.71 -18.41 18.84
N LEU A 273 -2.67 -17.10 19.07
CA LEU A 273 -2.29 -16.46 20.32
C LEU A 273 -3.46 -15.61 20.82
N CYS A 274 -4.12 -16.09 21.87
CA CYS A 274 -5.18 -15.34 22.54
C CYS A 274 -4.57 -14.41 23.60
N LEU A 275 -4.81 -13.11 23.47
CA LEU A 275 -4.40 -12.07 24.41
C LEU A 275 -5.64 -11.36 24.98
N PRO A 276 -6.27 -11.90 26.04
CA PRO A 276 -7.44 -11.29 26.66
C PRO A 276 -7.12 -9.91 27.23
N ILE A 277 -8.11 -9.02 27.11
CA ILE A 277 -8.03 -7.64 27.56
C ILE A 277 -8.38 -7.58 29.05
N PRO A 278 -7.53 -7.00 29.91
CA PRO A 278 -7.84 -6.83 31.33
C PRO A 278 -8.95 -5.80 31.53
N THR A 279 -9.65 -5.80 32.65
CA THR A 279 -10.55 -4.71 33.03
C THR A 279 -9.83 -3.68 33.89
N LEU A 280 -10.06 -2.39 33.64
CA LEU A 280 -9.53 -1.31 34.47
C LEU A 280 -10.35 -1.17 35.77
N THR A 281 -9.79 -1.58 36.91
CA THR A 281 -10.52 -1.62 38.20
C THR A 281 -10.06 -0.59 39.24
N GLY A 282 -8.92 0.06 39.04
CA GLY A 282 -8.34 0.98 40.02
C GLY A 282 -7.43 2.03 39.38
N PRO A 283 -6.77 2.88 40.19
CA PRO A 283 -5.83 3.87 39.69
C PRO A 283 -4.61 3.18 39.06
N VAL A 284 -4.23 3.61 37.86
CA VAL A 284 -3.09 3.03 37.12
C VAL A 284 -2.09 4.12 36.76
N SER A 285 -0.81 3.85 37.00
CA SER A 285 0.31 4.73 36.64
C SER A 285 0.58 4.69 35.15
N ASN A 286 0.99 5.83 34.58
CA ASN A 286 1.29 5.96 33.15
C ASN A 286 2.50 5.17 32.67
N ILE A 287 3.39 4.77 33.59
CA ILE A 287 4.58 3.96 33.32
C ILE A 287 4.47 2.64 34.10
N ARG A 288 4.79 1.54 33.43
CA ARG A 288 4.96 0.22 34.05
C ARG A 288 6.21 -0.47 33.50
N TYR A 289 6.79 -1.37 34.30
CA TYR A 289 7.79 -2.29 33.78
C TYR A 289 7.09 -3.45 33.07
N ASP A 290 7.42 -3.71 31.80
CA ASP A 290 6.92 -4.87 31.07
C ASP A 290 7.99 -5.98 31.09
N PRO A 291 7.77 -7.10 31.82
CA PRO A 291 8.76 -8.15 31.94
C PRO A 291 8.99 -8.91 30.62
N TRP A 292 8.02 -8.88 29.71
CA TRP A 292 8.14 -9.53 28.40
C TRP A 292 8.93 -8.67 27.43
N ALA A 293 8.67 -7.37 27.37
CA ALA A 293 9.48 -6.47 26.56
C ALA A 293 10.84 -6.11 27.22
N ARG A 294 11.03 -6.49 28.51
CA ARG A 294 12.22 -6.20 29.33
C ARG A 294 12.56 -4.71 29.36
N THR A 295 11.55 -3.85 29.35
CA THR A 295 11.69 -2.40 29.30
C THR A 295 10.56 -1.73 30.07
N PHE A 296 10.77 -0.48 30.46
CA PHE A 296 9.66 0.38 30.86
C PHE A 296 8.83 0.72 29.63
N VAL A 297 7.51 0.61 29.78
CA VAL A 297 6.51 0.94 28.77
C VAL A 297 5.53 1.89 29.42
N GLY A 298 5.13 2.91 28.68
CA GLY A 298 4.18 3.89 29.17
C GLY A 298 3.82 4.91 28.12
N THR A 299 3.01 5.86 28.52
CA THR A 299 2.66 7.01 27.69
C THR A 299 2.79 8.31 28.47
N THR A 300 2.92 9.36 27.69
CA THR A 300 2.87 10.76 28.09
C THR A 300 1.41 11.17 28.23
N ILE A 301 1.11 12.25 28.96
CA ILE A 301 -0.26 12.79 29.05
C ILE A 301 -0.77 13.09 27.64
N GLY A 302 0.06 13.73 26.82
CA GLY A 302 -0.27 14.02 25.44
C GLY A 302 -0.54 12.78 24.62
N GLY A 303 0.22 11.69 24.80
CA GLY A 303 -0.06 10.41 24.14
C GLY A 303 -1.41 9.80 24.55
N LEU A 304 -1.77 9.88 25.83
CA LEU A 304 -3.07 9.41 26.31
C LEU A 304 -4.23 10.27 25.75
N LEU A 305 -4.08 11.59 25.77
CA LEU A 305 -5.06 12.51 25.20
C LEU A 305 -5.26 12.25 23.70
N TRP A 306 -4.16 11.97 22.98
CA TRP A 306 -4.19 11.67 21.55
C TRP A 306 -5.02 10.43 21.25
N ASP A 307 -4.75 9.32 21.94
CA ASP A 307 -5.46 8.06 21.71
C ASP A 307 -6.94 8.13 22.14
N LEU A 308 -7.23 8.83 23.24
CA LEU A 308 -8.60 9.07 23.67
C LEU A 308 -9.37 9.99 22.72
N ALA A 309 -8.74 11.02 22.13
CA ALA A 309 -9.36 11.85 21.11
C ALA A 309 -9.76 11.03 19.88
N HIS A 310 -8.91 10.10 19.45
CA HIS A 310 -9.21 9.19 18.34
C HIS A 310 -10.34 8.20 18.69
N THR A 311 -10.47 7.79 19.94
CA THR A 311 -11.52 6.86 20.38
C THR A 311 -12.87 7.55 20.58
N PHE A 312 -12.87 8.68 21.27
CA PHE A 312 -14.07 9.40 21.71
C PHE A 312 -14.49 10.52 20.75
N GLY A 313 -13.70 10.83 19.73
CA GLY A 313 -13.96 11.88 18.75
C GLY A 313 -13.47 13.25 19.20
N SER A 314 -13.84 13.68 20.40
CA SER A 314 -13.34 14.90 21.03
C SER A 314 -13.14 14.71 22.53
N VAL A 315 -12.02 15.20 23.05
CA VAL A 315 -11.72 15.20 24.49
C VAL A 315 -11.26 16.58 24.93
N ARG A 316 -11.51 16.92 26.19
CA ARG A 316 -10.98 18.13 26.81
C ARG A 316 -10.44 17.81 28.20
N LEU A 317 -9.33 18.47 28.54
CA LEU A 317 -8.73 18.41 29.86
C LEU A 317 -9.13 19.67 30.63
N ASP A 318 -9.87 19.48 31.73
CA ASP A 318 -10.30 20.55 32.63
C ASP A 318 -9.51 20.47 33.94
N ASP A 319 -9.28 21.61 34.57
CA ASP A 319 -8.83 21.70 35.96
C ASP A 319 -9.77 22.57 36.81
N SER A 320 -9.31 23.04 37.99
CA SER A 320 -10.13 23.90 38.86
C SER A 320 -10.47 25.25 38.24
N ASP A 321 -9.65 25.74 37.32
CA ASP A 321 -9.76 27.09 36.75
C ASP A 321 -10.48 27.09 35.40
N GLY A 322 -10.65 25.91 34.78
CA GLY A 322 -11.44 25.73 33.57
C GLY A 322 -10.80 24.76 32.58
N GLU A 323 -11.16 24.91 31.32
CA GLU A 323 -10.60 24.11 30.23
C GLU A 323 -9.14 24.51 29.98
N ARG A 324 -8.24 23.53 29.95
CA ARG A 324 -6.81 23.74 29.63
C ARG A 324 -6.52 23.46 28.17
N VAL A 325 -7.09 22.39 27.64
CA VAL A 325 -6.90 22.00 26.24
C VAL A 325 -8.05 21.15 25.75
N ARG A 326 -8.39 21.31 24.47
CA ARG A 326 -9.37 20.49 23.77
C ARG A 326 -8.76 19.92 22.50
N LEU A 327 -8.97 18.63 22.28
CA LEU A 327 -8.50 17.89 21.12
C LEU A 327 -9.71 17.30 20.40
N SER A 328 -9.75 17.44 19.07
CA SER A 328 -10.84 16.91 18.24
C SER A 328 -10.28 16.19 17.02
N CYS A 329 -10.68 14.93 16.84
CA CYS A 329 -10.26 14.08 15.73
C CYS A 329 -11.03 14.36 14.44
N TYR A 330 -12.26 14.84 14.56
CA TYR A 330 -13.12 15.18 13.43
C TYR A 330 -13.29 16.69 13.33
N TRP A 331 -12.90 17.27 12.19
CA TRP A 331 -13.15 18.66 11.85
C TRP A 331 -13.50 18.81 10.36
N PRO A 332 -14.24 19.89 9.98
CA PRO A 332 -14.52 20.16 8.58
C PRO A 332 -13.23 20.34 7.77
N GLY A 333 -13.08 19.57 6.68
CA GLY A 333 -11.92 19.68 5.78
C GLY A 333 -10.72 18.78 6.11
N LYS A 334 -10.83 17.82 7.06
CA LYS A 334 -9.78 16.81 7.28
C LYS A 334 -9.57 15.96 6.01
N ILE A 335 -8.41 16.11 5.38
CA ILE A 335 -8.00 15.39 4.16
C ILE A 335 -7.28 14.06 4.49
N ALA A 336 -7.11 13.20 3.49
CA ALA A 336 -6.42 11.90 3.62
C ALA A 336 -5.05 12.00 4.31
N HIS A 337 -4.25 13.02 3.97
CA HIS A 337 -2.96 13.25 4.61
C HIS A 337 -3.07 13.50 6.12
N GLY A 338 -4.12 14.19 6.58
CA GLY A 338 -4.39 14.42 8.00
C GLY A 338 -4.81 13.15 8.75
N TRP A 339 -5.31 12.12 8.05
CA TRP A 339 -5.56 10.80 8.62
C TRP A 339 -4.27 9.98 8.72
N GLN A 340 -3.44 10.00 7.67
CA GLN A 340 -2.14 9.31 7.66
C GLN A 340 -1.17 9.85 8.72
N SER A 341 -1.16 11.17 8.93
CA SER A 341 -0.35 11.84 9.94
C SER A 341 -1.01 11.91 11.32
N GLU A 342 -2.18 11.29 11.50
CA GLU A 342 -2.96 11.28 12.75
C GLU A 342 -3.17 12.69 13.35
N GLN A 343 -3.35 13.70 12.49
CA GLN A 343 -3.54 15.07 12.94
C GLN A 343 -4.82 15.23 13.77
N LEU A 344 -4.76 16.14 14.74
CA LEU A 344 -5.90 16.57 15.55
C LEU A 344 -6.07 18.10 15.47
N MET A 345 -7.31 18.55 15.58
CA MET A 345 -7.61 19.95 15.85
C MET A 345 -7.44 20.19 17.35
N VAL A 346 -6.48 21.06 17.71
CA VAL A 346 -6.16 21.42 19.09
C VAL A 346 -6.60 22.85 19.35
N THR A 347 -7.35 23.04 20.44
CA THR A 347 -7.77 24.35 20.92
C THR A 347 -7.20 24.57 22.31
N TRP A 348 -6.45 25.66 22.44
CA TRP A 348 -5.98 26.18 23.72
C TRP A 348 -6.87 27.38 24.10
N PRO A 349 -7.67 27.28 25.17
CA PRO A 349 -8.46 28.38 25.68
C PRO A 349 -7.55 29.50 26.20
N ASP A 350 -7.95 30.75 25.98
CA ASP A 350 -7.23 31.89 26.55
C ASP A 350 -7.50 31.91 28.07
N LYS A 351 -6.45 32.06 28.91
CA LYS A 351 -6.63 32.22 30.36
C LYS A 351 -7.58 33.40 30.59
N PRO A 352 -8.68 33.25 31.35
CA PRO A 352 -9.54 34.39 31.63
C PRO A 352 -8.72 35.43 32.41
N ALA A 353 -8.58 36.62 31.85
CA ALA A 353 -8.06 37.77 32.58
C ALA A 353 -9.04 38.10 33.74
N PRO A 354 -8.56 38.64 34.87
CA PRO A 354 -9.43 39.16 35.91
C PRO A 354 -10.36 40.21 35.30
N VAL A 355 -11.67 39.99 35.39
CA VAL A 355 -12.69 40.85 34.78
C VAL A 355 -12.78 42.16 35.57
N GLU A 356 -12.36 43.27 34.96
CA GLU A 356 -12.86 44.60 35.33
C GLU A 356 -14.00 45.01 34.38
N PRO A 357 -15.07 45.64 34.89
CA PRO A 357 -16.25 45.95 34.11
C PRO A 357 -16.07 47.25 33.33
N SER A 358 -16.25 47.17 32.02
CA SER A 358 -16.64 48.30 31.16
C SER A 358 -17.29 47.67 29.93
N GLY A 359 -18.47 48.06 29.46
CA GLY A 359 -19.02 49.40 29.33
C GLY A 359 -19.39 49.52 27.85
N GLU A 360 -20.69 49.58 27.58
CA GLU A 360 -21.29 49.60 26.24
C GLU A 360 -20.69 50.66 25.30
N SER A 361 -20.48 50.34 24.02
CA SER A 361 -20.77 51.26 22.91
C SER A 361 -20.86 50.49 21.59
N GLY A 362 -21.80 50.91 20.76
CA GLY A 362 -22.21 50.24 19.54
C GLY A 362 -21.37 50.57 18.30
N ASP A 363 -21.55 49.67 17.33
CA ASP A 363 -22.09 49.94 15.99
C ASP A 363 -21.16 49.88 14.76
N SER A 364 -21.72 49.16 13.79
CA SER A 364 -21.62 49.14 12.32
C SER A 364 -20.29 49.08 11.56
N GLY A 365 -20.21 48.08 10.67
CA GLY A 365 -19.33 48.11 9.49
C GLY A 365 -18.99 46.74 8.90
N GLN A 366 -19.92 46.12 8.16
CA GLN A 366 -19.60 44.99 7.25
C GLN A 366 -19.07 45.51 5.91
N PRO A 367 -18.00 44.92 5.35
CA PRO A 367 -17.78 44.91 3.91
C PRO A 367 -18.02 43.52 3.33
N GLN A 368 -18.98 43.45 2.41
CA GLN A 368 -19.18 42.33 1.49
C GLN A 368 -18.07 42.36 0.43
N ILE A 369 -17.44 41.20 0.19
CA ILE A 369 -16.50 41.00 -0.92
C ILE A 369 -17.22 40.19 -1.98
N GLU A 370 -17.55 40.84 -3.10
CA GLU A 370 -17.95 40.23 -4.36
C GLU A 370 -16.75 39.50 -5.00
N ILE A 371 -16.96 38.25 -5.43
CA ILE A 371 -15.99 37.50 -6.22
C ILE A 371 -16.54 37.41 -7.65
N GLU A 372 -15.92 38.17 -8.55
CA GLU A 372 -16.09 38.06 -10.00
C GLU A 372 -15.52 36.72 -10.50
N VAL A 373 -16.38 35.91 -11.12
CA VAL A 373 -16.00 34.67 -11.80
C VAL A 373 -15.68 35.00 -13.26
N ALA A 374 -14.40 35.11 -13.57
CA ALA A 374 -13.90 35.21 -14.94
C ALA A 374 -14.11 33.87 -15.68
N ARG A 375 -15.04 33.86 -16.64
CA ARG A 375 -15.18 32.82 -17.67
C ARG A 375 -14.05 32.99 -18.68
N SER A 376 -13.26 31.94 -18.91
CA SER A 376 -12.29 31.87 -20.00
C SER A 376 -12.51 30.63 -20.87
N ALA A 377 -12.99 30.93 -22.08
CA ALA A 377 -12.65 30.36 -23.37
C ALA A 377 -12.70 28.83 -23.58
N GLU A 378 -13.80 28.41 -24.20
CA GLU A 378 -13.87 27.35 -25.19
C GLU A 378 -12.84 27.58 -26.32
N LYS A 379 -12.16 26.51 -26.74
CA LYS A 379 -11.38 26.48 -27.99
C LYS A 379 -11.71 25.22 -28.79
N SER A 380 -12.54 25.46 -29.81
CA SER A 380 -12.43 25.02 -31.20
C SER A 380 -11.95 23.59 -31.48
N SER A 381 -12.93 22.76 -31.81
CA SER A 381 -12.87 21.70 -32.82
C SER A 381 -12.53 22.24 -34.22
N GLU A 382 -12.13 21.31 -35.09
CA GLU A 382 -11.92 21.42 -36.55
C GLU A 382 -10.50 21.80 -36.98
N ASP A 383 -9.74 20.79 -37.44
CA ASP A 383 -9.35 20.70 -38.86
C ASP A 383 -8.66 19.36 -39.16
N GLU A 384 -9.37 18.52 -39.92
CA GLU A 384 -8.79 17.41 -40.69
C GLU A 384 -8.17 17.97 -41.99
N PRO A 385 -6.92 17.63 -42.34
CA PRO A 385 -6.44 17.84 -43.70
C PRO A 385 -6.78 16.61 -44.57
N ASN A 386 -7.67 16.87 -45.54
CA ASN A 386 -7.98 16.02 -46.67
C ASN A 386 -6.74 15.51 -47.41
N ALA A 387 -6.71 14.20 -47.64
CA ALA A 387 -5.77 13.53 -48.52
C ALA A 387 -6.14 13.78 -50.00
N ALA A 388 -5.18 14.24 -50.80
CA ALA A 388 -5.26 14.22 -52.25
C ALA A 388 -4.84 12.82 -52.79
N PRO A 389 -5.53 12.26 -53.79
CA PRO A 389 -5.12 11.01 -54.41
C PRO A 389 -4.12 11.29 -55.53
N SER A 390 -2.86 10.86 -55.38
CA SER A 390 -1.98 10.66 -56.53
C SER A 390 -2.04 9.19 -56.95
N ALA A 391 -2.63 8.97 -58.12
CA ALA A 391 -2.50 7.71 -58.85
C ALA A 391 -1.20 7.76 -59.66
N ASN A 392 -0.35 6.73 -59.51
CA ASN A 392 0.40 6.07 -60.59
C ASN A 392 1.07 4.81 -60.03
N GLY A 393 0.96 3.70 -60.76
CA GLY A 393 1.22 2.35 -60.25
C GLY A 393 2.64 1.81 -60.45
N ALA A 394 2.75 0.52 -60.07
CA ALA A 394 3.81 -0.46 -60.35
C ALA A 394 5.05 -0.52 -59.44
N ALA A 395 4.89 -1.12 -58.26
CA ALA A 395 5.71 -2.19 -57.68
C ALA A 395 5.13 -2.52 -56.29
N ALA A 396 5.22 -3.75 -55.80
CA ALA A 396 4.89 -4.08 -54.41
C ALA A 396 5.96 -3.51 -53.47
N ALA A 397 6.04 -2.18 -53.35
CA ALA A 397 7.07 -1.50 -52.57
C ALA A 397 6.74 -1.61 -51.08
N LEU A 398 7.71 -2.13 -50.31
CA LEU A 398 7.69 -2.07 -48.84
C LEU A 398 7.78 -0.60 -48.38
N SER A 399 7.55 -0.34 -47.10
CA SER A 399 7.51 1.03 -46.56
C SER A 399 8.88 1.72 -46.65
N GLU A 400 8.93 2.94 -47.19
CA GLU A 400 10.15 3.77 -47.26
C GLU A 400 10.41 4.59 -45.99
N ALA A 401 9.53 4.52 -44.98
CA ALA A 401 9.66 5.31 -43.76
C ALA A 401 10.97 4.97 -43.01
N ALA A 402 11.64 5.99 -42.44
CA ALA A 402 12.86 5.80 -41.64
C ALA A 402 12.63 4.87 -40.44
N VAL A 403 11.44 4.95 -39.83
CA VAL A 403 10.98 4.01 -38.80
C VAL A 403 9.58 3.50 -39.20
N PRO A 404 9.46 2.29 -39.75
CA PRO A 404 8.16 1.73 -40.10
C PRO A 404 7.30 1.54 -38.85
N GLN A 405 6.08 2.07 -38.90
CA GLN A 405 5.15 2.05 -37.78
C GLN A 405 4.45 0.68 -37.62
N ALA A 406 5.20 -0.36 -37.25
CA ALA A 406 4.70 -1.70 -36.94
C ALA A 406 4.93 -2.04 -35.45
N SER A 407 4.13 -2.92 -34.87
CA SER A 407 4.36 -3.43 -33.51
C SER A 407 5.15 -4.74 -33.59
N LEU A 408 6.05 -4.98 -32.63
CA LEU A 408 6.87 -6.19 -32.63
C LEU A 408 6.04 -7.50 -32.63
N PRO A 409 4.93 -7.63 -31.88
CA PRO A 409 4.10 -8.84 -31.95
C PRO A 409 3.50 -9.09 -33.35
N LEU A 410 3.20 -8.02 -34.10
CA LEU A 410 2.76 -8.15 -35.48
C LEU A 410 3.92 -8.54 -36.41
N VAL A 411 5.10 -7.93 -36.23
CA VAL A 411 6.32 -8.26 -36.97
C VAL A 411 6.66 -9.74 -36.82
N LEU A 412 6.62 -10.28 -35.60
CA LEU A 412 6.90 -11.70 -35.35
C LEU A 412 5.82 -12.63 -35.93
N ARG A 413 4.54 -12.25 -35.88
CA ARG A 413 3.47 -13.01 -36.54
C ARG A 413 3.62 -13.07 -38.06
N LEU A 414 4.04 -11.97 -38.68
CA LEU A 414 4.36 -11.93 -40.11
C LEU A 414 5.59 -12.81 -40.42
N ALA A 415 6.58 -12.83 -39.52
CA ALA A 415 7.70 -13.77 -39.62
C ALA A 415 7.23 -15.23 -39.56
N GLY A 416 6.26 -15.56 -38.69
CA GLY A 416 5.62 -16.87 -38.62
C GLY A 416 4.91 -17.29 -39.91
N ALA A 417 4.24 -16.36 -40.58
CA ALA A 417 3.63 -16.62 -41.90
C ALA A 417 4.69 -17.02 -42.94
N VAL A 418 5.80 -16.27 -43.02
CA VAL A 418 6.93 -16.59 -43.91
C VAL A 418 7.56 -17.93 -43.53
N TYR A 419 7.78 -18.16 -42.24
CA TYR A 419 8.34 -19.40 -41.70
C TYR A 419 7.50 -20.63 -42.09
N SER A 420 6.17 -20.53 -41.95
CA SER A 420 5.26 -21.65 -42.23
C SER A 420 5.15 -22.01 -43.72
N LEU A 421 5.23 -21.01 -44.60
CA LEU A 421 5.06 -21.19 -46.05
C LEU A 421 6.39 -21.32 -46.81
N GLY A 422 7.52 -21.08 -46.14
CA GLY A 422 8.85 -21.01 -46.78
C GLY A 422 9.04 -19.78 -47.68
N GLY A 423 8.14 -18.81 -47.58
CA GLY A 423 8.09 -17.61 -48.42
C GLY A 423 6.92 -17.57 -49.41
N GLY A 424 6.59 -16.38 -49.89
CA GLY A 424 5.39 -16.18 -50.72
C GLY A 424 5.17 -14.72 -51.12
N GLY A 425 4.07 -14.48 -51.85
CA GLY A 425 3.63 -13.12 -52.15
C GLY A 425 3.05 -12.43 -50.91
N LEU A 426 3.07 -11.09 -50.88
CA LEU A 426 2.56 -10.31 -49.74
C LEU A 426 1.10 -10.69 -49.38
N GLU A 427 0.23 -10.84 -50.37
CA GLU A 427 -1.19 -11.15 -50.15
C GLU A 427 -1.41 -12.57 -49.65
N GLU A 428 -0.66 -13.53 -50.19
CA GLU A 428 -0.66 -14.94 -49.77
C GLU A 428 -0.22 -15.07 -48.30
N LEU A 429 0.87 -14.41 -47.93
CA LEU A 429 1.39 -14.45 -46.58
C LEU A 429 0.43 -13.79 -45.58
N VAL A 430 -0.21 -12.67 -45.93
CA VAL A 430 -1.20 -12.03 -45.06
C VAL A 430 -2.45 -12.90 -44.89
N GLN A 431 -2.90 -13.58 -45.95
CA GLN A 431 -4.06 -14.48 -45.89
C GLN A 431 -3.78 -15.72 -45.02
N SER A 432 -2.53 -16.17 -44.95
CA SER A 432 -2.13 -17.31 -44.11
C SER A 432 -2.25 -17.06 -42.60
N ILE A 433 -2.32 -15.80 -42.17
CA ILE A 433 -2.48 -15.44 -40.76
C ILE A 433 -3.94 -15.63 -40.35
N THR A 434 -4.22 -16.71 -39.63
CA THR A 434 -5.58 -17.07 -39.19
C THR A 434 -6.10 -16.18 -38.05
N THR A 435 -5.20 -15.56 -37.29
CA THR A 435 -5.53 -14.79 -36.08
C THR A 435 -5.35 -13.29 -36.32
N GLN A 436 -6.46 -12.56 -36.49
CA GLN A 436 -6.50 -11.11 -36.77
C GLN A 436 -5.62 -10.70 -37.97
N GLN A 437 -6.13 -10.94 -39.18
CA GLN A 437 -5.43 -10.55 -40.41
C GLN A 437 -5.07 -9.05 -40.42
N PRO A 438 -3.79 -8.69 -40.56
CA PRO A 438 -3.38 -7.30 -40.57
C PRO A 438 -3.79 -6.61 -41.87
N ALA A 439 -4.19 -5.34 -41.77
CA ALA A 439 -4.37 -4.49 -42.95
C ALA A 439 -3.09 -4.45 -43.80
N LYS A 440 -3.22 -4.39 -45.13
CA LYS A 440 -2.09 -4.43 -46.09
C LYS A 440 -0.98 -3.43 -45.74
N GLY A 441 -1.33 -2.20 -45.35
CA GLY A 441 -0.35 -1.17 -44.93
C GLY A 441 0.39 -1.47 -43.62
N ASN A 442 -0.19 -2.28 -42.72
CA ASN A 442 0.51 -2.74 -41.51
C ASN A 442 1.45 -3.91 -41.84
N ALA A 443 1.03 -4.78 -42.76
CA ALA A 443 1.86 -5.89 -43.24
C ALA A 443 3.10 -5.39 -43.99
N THR A 444 2.95 -4.42 -44.91
CA THR A 444 4.11 -3.84 -45.63
C THR A 444 5.12 -3.18 -44.70
N ARG A 445 4.63 -2.46 -43.68
CA ARG A 445 5.49 -1.87 -42.63
C ARG A 445 6.18 -2.96 -41.79
N GLY A 446 5.48 -4.04 -41.46
CA GLY A 446 6.04 -5.14 -40.68
C GLY A 446 7.11 -5.94 -41.43
N TYR A 447 6.88 -6.26 -42.70
CA TYR A 447 7.88 -6.93 -43.54
C TYR A 447 9.10 -6.07 -43.80
N GLU A 448 8.96 -4.75 -43.88
CA GLU A 448 10.10 -3.85 -43.95
C GLU A 448 10.97 -3.94 -42.69
N VAL A 449 10.36 -4.05 -41.51
CA VAL A 449 11.11 -4.27 -40.26
C VAL A 449 11.86 -5.61 -40.30
N LEU A 450 11.22 -6.69 -40.76
CA LEU A 450 11.88 -8.00 -40.91
C LEU A 450 13.06 -7.95 -41.89
N ARG A 451 12.90 -7.24 -43.01
CA ARG A 451 13.96 -7.04 -43.99
C ARG A 451 15.15 -6.28 -43.39
N ARG A 452 14.88 -5.18 -42.67
CA ARG A 452 15.93 -4.38 -42.00
C ARG A 452 16.61 -5.15 -40.86
N ALA A 453 15.88 -6.04 -40.19
CA ALA A 453 16.45 -6.96 -39.21
C ALA A 453 17.16 -8.18 -39.85
N LYS A 454 17.26 -8.25 -41.18
CA LYS A 454 17.87 -9.35 -41.96
C LYS A 454 17.26 -10.73 -41.67
N LEU A 455 15.95 -10.79 -41.43
CA LEU A 455 15.22 -12.04 -41.20
C LEU A 455 14.58 -12.59 -42.48
N VAL A 456 14.37 -11.72 -43.47
CA VAL A 456 13.76 -12.07 -44.76
C VAL A 456 14.45 -11.32 -45.90
N ASN A 457 14.41 -11.88 -47.10
CA ASN A 457 14.82 -11.23 -48.34
C ASN A 457 13.60 -10.91 -49.21
N PHE A 458 13.76 -9.94 -50.11
CA PHE A 458 12.77 -9.63 -51.14
C PHE A 458 13.34 -9.95 -52.52
N GLU A 459 12.86 -11.03 -53.13
CA GLU A 459 13.34 -11.57 -54.40
C GLU A 459 12.16 -11.68 -55.37
N GLU A 460 12.23 -11.04 -56.54
CA GLU A 460 11.22 -11.17 -57.61
C GLU A 460 9.75 -11.01 -57.14
N ASN A 461 9.47 -10.01 -56.30
CA ASN A 461 8.16 -9.76 -55.65
C ASN A 461 7.71 -10.83 -54.63
N ARG A 462 8.62 -11.68 -54.17
CA ARG A 462 8.39 -12.67 -53.12
C ARG A 462 9.21 -12.32 -51.89
N ILE A 463 8.63 -12.61 -50.73
CA ILE A 463 9.32 -12.53 -49.45
C ILE A 463 9.79 -13.94 -49.11
N VAL A 464 11.09 -14.12 -48.91
CA VAL A 464 11.72 -15.43 -48.66
C VAL A 464 12.37 -15.40 -47.27
N SER A 465 12.24 -16.49 -46.51
CA SER A 465 12.89 -16.65 -45.20
C SER A 465 14.41 -16.74 -45.35
N ARG A 466 15.14 -16.30 -44.33
CA ARG A 466 16.57 -16.60 -44.18
C ARG A 466 16.81 -17.55 -43.01
N GLU A 467 18.00 -18.12 -42.92
CA GLU A 467 18.40 -19.04 -41.83
C GLU A 467 18.28 -18.38 -40.43
N GLU A 468 18.50 -17.06 -40.34
CA GLU A 468 18.33 -16.31 -39.09
C GLU A 468 16.89 -16.34 -38.55
N LEU A 469 15.90 -16.65 -39.40
CA LEU A 469 14.51 -16.83 -38.98
C LEU A 469 14.30 -18.14 -38.20
N ASP A 470 15.04 -19.20 -38.53
CA ASP A 470 15.03 -20.47 -37.79
C ASP A 470 15.63 -20.29 -36.39
N GLU A 471 16.72 -19.52 -36.29
CA GLU A 471 17.35 -19.16 -35.02
C GLU A 471 16.39 -18.32 -34.16
N LEU A 472 15.68 -17.35 -34.77
CA LEU A 472 14.69 -16.53 -34.08
C LEU A 472 13.56 -17.37 -33.46
N GLU A 473 13.04 -18.36 -34.21
CA GLU A 473 12.02 -19.29 -33.70
C GLU A 473 12.55 -20.12 -32.52
N SER A 474 13.78 -20.64 -32.63
CA SER A 474 14.42 -21.39 -31.55
C SER A 474 14.56 -20.55 -30.27
N HIS A 475 15.03 -19.30 -30.40
CA HIS A 475 15.18 -18.39 -29.25
C HIS A 475 13.83 -18.00 -28.63
N LEU A 476 12.79 -17.79 -29.44
CA LEU A 476 11.46 -17.45 -28.94
C LEU A 476 10.84 -18.60 -28.12
N ARG A 477 11.02 -19.85 -28.57
CA ARG A 477 10.62 -21.06 -27.82
C ARG A 477 11.41 -21.23 -26.53
N ALA A 478 12.70 -20.91 -26.55
CA ALA A 478 13.55 -20.96 -25.36
C ALA A 478 13.29 -19.79 -24.38
N GLY A 479 12.59 -18.73 -24.81
CA GLY A 479 12.42 -17.51 -24.04
C GLY A 479 13.69 -16.66 -23.94
N ASP A 480 14.64 -16.83 -24.87
CA ASP A 480 15.89 -16.09 -24.91
C ASP A 480 15.72 -14.74 -25.61
N LEU A 481 15.23 -13.76 -24.84
CA LEU A 481 14.97 -12.41 -25.35
C LEU A 481 16.24 -11.64 -25.72
N ASP A 482 17.39 -12.01 -25.14
CA ASP A 482 18.67 -11.35 -25.38
C ASP A 482 19.17 -11.69 -26.78
N SER A 483 19.11 -12.97 -27.16
CA SER A 483 19.46 -13.40 -28.52
C SER A 483 18.51 -12.83 -29.59
N ILE A 484 17.21 -12.71 -29.28
CA ILE A 484 16.24 -12.04 -30.17
C ILE A 484 16.59 -10.56 -30.33
N SER A 485 16.87 -9.86 -29.24
CA SER A 485 17.29 -8.45 -29.27
C SER A 485 18.52 -8.24 -30.16
N LYS A 486 19.52 -9.11 -30.02
CA LYS A 486 20.74 -9.07 -30.83
C LYS A 486 20.46 -9.19 -32.33
N GLN A 487 19.48 -10.01 -32.74
CA GLN A 487 19.07 -10.09 -34.14
C GLN A 487 18.48 -8.75 -34.64
N PHE A 488 17.69 -8.09 -33.80
CA PHE A 488 17.10 -6.78 -34.11
C PHE A 488 18.12 -5.63 -34.09
N GLU A 489 19.33 -5.79 -33.57
CA GLU A 489 20.41 -4.80 -33.72
C GLU A 489 20.83 -4.56 -35.18
N ASN A 490 20.52 -5.50 -36.09
CA ASN A 490 20.67 -5.29 -37.53
C ASN A 490 19.76 -4.17 -38.06
N TYR A 491 18.65 -3.90 -37.37
CA TYR A 491 17.78 -2.77 -37.67
C TYR A 491 18.35 -1.50 -37.03
N GLU A 492 18.90 -0.60 -37.85
CA GLU A 492 19.62 0.60 -37.41
C GLU A 492 18.88 1.42 -36.35
N ALA A 493 17.60 1.71 -36.55
CA ALA A 493 16.81 2.50 -35.59
C ALA A 493 16.72 1.84 -34.21
N TYR A 494 16.58 0.51 -34.16
CA TYR A 494 16.59 -0.25 -32.90
C TYR A 494 17.95 -0.11 -32.21
N ASN A 495 19.04 -0.28 -32.95
CA ASN A 495 20.40 -0.16 -32.42
C ASN A 495 20.70 1.24 -31.86
N VAL A 496 20.24 2.30 -32.54
CA VAL A 496 20.38 3.69 -32.08
C VAL A 496 19.75 3.88 -30.69
N VAL A 497 18.50 3.42 -30.51
CA VAL A 497 17.78 3.56 -29.23
C VAL A 497 18.45 2.72 -28.14
N LEU A 498 18.86 1.49 -28.45
CA LEU A 498 19.54 0.63 -27.47
C LEU A 498 20.85 1.25 -26.98
N LYS A 499 21.70 1.76 -27.89
CA LYS A 499 22.95 2.42 -27.52
C LYS A 499 22.73 3.69 -26.70
N ALA A 500 21.70 4.46 -27.01
CA ALA A 500 21.35 5.65 -26.24
C ALA A 500 20.89 5.28 -24.82
N LEU A 501 20.06 4.23 -24.67
CA LEU A 501 19.69 3.69 -23.36
C LEU A 501 20.91 3.22 -22.57
N GLN A 502 21.82 2.45 -23.18
CA GLN A 502 23.03 1.94 -22.52
C GLN A 502 23.97 3.06 -22.08
N ARG A 503 24.14 4.09 -22.93
CA ARG A 503 25.00 5.25 -22.64
C ARG A 503 24.43 6.11 -21.51
N ASP A 504 23.15 6.50 -21.63
CA ASP A 504 22.55 7.52 -20.79
C ASP A 504 21.83 6.91 -19.57
N GLY A 505 21.62 5.60 -19.55
CA GLY A 505 20.88 4.83 -18.53
C GLY A 505 19.37 5.04 -18.54
N GLN A 506 18.88 6.13 -19.14
CA GLN A 506 17.47 6.45 -19.28
C GLN A 506 17.21 7.39 -20.46
N LEU A 507 16.00 7.32 -21.02
CA LEU A 507 15.49 8.22 -22.05
C LEU A 507 14.12 8.77 -21.66
N SER A 508 13.91 10.06 -21.90
CA SER A 508 12.58 10.67 -21.77
C SER A 508 11.74 10.39 -23.02
N ARG A 509 10.41 10.39 -22.87
CA ARG A 509 9.51 10.10 -24.00
C ARG A 509 9.62 11.07 -25.17
N THR A 510 10.00 12.32 -24.90
CA THR A 510 10.14 13.38 -25.90
C THR A 510 11.47 13.29 -26.63
N ALA A 511 12.55 12.88 -25.96
CA ALA A 511 13.89 12.88 -26.53
C ALA A 511 14.16 11.79 -27.58
N VAL A 512 13.36 10.72 -27.63
CA VAL A 512 13.61 9.59 -28.54
C VAL A 512 13.38 9.95 -30.00
N ASN A 513 12.45 10.87 -30.28
CA ASN A 513 12.19 11.30 -31.65
C ASN A 513 13.37 12.10 -32.20
N ASP A 514 13.80 13.13 -31.46
CA ASP A 514 14.98 13.94 -31.78
C ASP A 514 16.23 13.07 -32.00
N LEU A 515 16.46 12.09 -31.10
CA LEU A 515 17.57 11.13 -31.20
C LEU A 515 17.54 10.35 -32.53
N LEU A 516 16.36 9.85 -32.92
CA LEU A 516 16.19 9.06 -34.13
C LEU A 516 16.30 9.92 -35.39
N GLU A 517 15.77 11.15 -35.38
CA GLU A 517 15.87 12.07 -36.51
C GLU A 517 17.33 12.50 -36.76
N GLU A 518 18.08 12.78 -35.69
CA GLU A 518 19.50 13.12 -35.77
C GLU A 518 20.33 11.94 -36.31
N ALA A 519 20.11 10.73 -35.79
CA ALA A 519 20.89 9.55 -36.17
C ALA A 519 20.56 9.04 -37.58
N LEU A 520 19.28 8.96 -37.94
CA LEU A 520 18.82 8.42 -39.22
C LEU A 520 18.81 9.48 -40.35
N LYS A 521 19.02 10.76 -40.01
CA LYS A 521 19.01 11.90 -40.95
C LYS A 521 17.72 11.97 -41.79
N SER A 522 16.60 11.65 -41.17
CA SER A 522 15.29 11.55 -41.81
C SER A 522 14.18 11.85 -40.80
N PRO A 523 13.07 12.48 -41.19
CA PRO A 523 11.97 12.76 -40.27
C PRO A 523 11.33 11.48 -39.75
N VAL A 524 11.03 11.45 -38.44
CA VAL A 524 10.46 10.28 -37.76
C VAL A 524 9.14 10.68 -37.13
N ALA A 525 8.09 9.89 -37.35
CA ALA A 525 6.81 10.12 -36.67
C ALA A 525 6.92 9.80 -35.17
N GLN A 526 6.41 10.69 -34.31
CA GLN A 526 6.42 10.52 -32.85
C GLN A 526 5.80 9.20 -32.39
N GLU A 527 4.73 8.74 -33.04
CA GLU A 527 4.10 7.47 -32.67
C GLU A 527 4.99 6.26 -33.03
N ALA A 528 5.77 6.37 -34.11
CA ALA A 528 6.69 5.31 -34.54
C ALA A 528 7.90 5.21 -33.60
N SER A 529 8.43 6.33 -33.11
CA SER A 529 9.53 6.35 -32.13
C SER A 529 9.09 5.73 -30.79
N VAL A 530 7.91 6.09 -30.26
CA VAL A 530 7.35 5.48 -29.04
C VAL A 530 7.13 3.98 -29.22
N ARG A 531 6.64 3.55 -30.39
CA ARG A 531 6.39 2.14 -30.68
C ARG A 531 7.69 1.35 -30.80
N LEU A 532 8.75 1.95 -31.34
CA LEU A 532 10.07 1.34 -31.41
C LEU A 532 10.66 1.09 -30.01
N VAL A 533 10.50 2.03 -29.06
CA VAL A 533 10.96 1.80 -27.68
C VAL A 533 10.30 0.59 -27.04
N ARG A 534 9.02 0.34 -27.35
CA ARG A 534 8.32 -0.87 -26.88
C ARG A 534 8.96 -2.17 -27.37
N TYR A 535 9.73 -2.17 -28.47
CA TYR A 535 10.47 -3.36 -28.89
C TYR A 535 11.52 -3.73 -27.85
N HIS A 536 12.26 -2.74 -27.32
CA HIS A 536 13.24 -2.97 -26.27
C HIS A 536 12.59 -3.47 -24.98
N ILE A 537 11.41 -2.94 -24.62
CA ILE A 537 10.66 -3.41 -23.44
C ILE A 537 10.20 -4.86 -23.63
N LEU A 538 9.59 -5.16 -24.78
CA LEU A 538 9.09 -6.50 -25.13
C LEU A 538 10.20 -7.56 -25.18
N LEU A 539 11.44 -7.13 -25.45
CA LEU A 539 12.64 -7.98 -25.49
C LEU A 539 13.49 -7.87 -24.22
N GLY A 540 12.97 -7.29 -23.13
CA GLY A 540 13.65 -7.26 -21.83
C GLY A 540 14.91 -6.38 -21.77
N GLN A 541 15.13 -5.51 -22.75
CA GLN A 541 16.29 -4.59 -22.85
C GLN A 541 16.02 -3.19 -22.30
N ALA A 542 14.76 -2.86 -22.06
CA ALA A 542 14.34 -1.61 -21.45
C ALA A 542 13.14 -1.87 -20.53
N TRP A 543 12.82 -0.90 -19.68
CA TRP A 543 11.63 -0.94 -18.84
C TRP A 543 11.11 0.46 -18.52
N THR A 544 9.85 0.54 -18.12
CA THR A 544 9.16 1.79 -17.80
C THR A 544 9.25 2.08 -16.30
N ASP A 545 9.78 3.24 -15.94
CA ASP A 545 9.80 3.75 -14.56
C ASP A 545 9.12 5.13 -14.53
N GLY A 546 7.81 5.13 -14.28
CA GLY A 546 6.98 6.34 -14.33
C GLY A 546 6.94 6.99 -15.71
N LYS A 547 7.58 8.17 -15.86
CA LYS A 547 7.59 8.96 -17.11
C LYS A 547 8.82 8.74 -17.99
N VAL A 548 9.79 7.94 -17.55
CA VAL A 548 11.03 7.66 -18.28
C VAL A 548 11.11 6.19 -18.68
N TRP A 549 11.85 5.93 -19.75
CA TRP A 549 12.29 4.59 -20.12
C TRP A 549 13.72 4.40 -19.62
N ARG A 550 14.00 3.27 -18.99
CA ARG A 550 15.30 2.95 -18.42
C ARG A 550 15.96 1.82 -19.18
N ASP A 551 17.29 1.85 -19.17
CA ASP A 551 18.09 0.72 -19.61
C ASP A 551 17.77 -0.50 -18.74
N GLY A 552 17.55 -1.63 -19.41
CA GLY A 552 17.34 -2.93 -18.81
C GLY A 552 18.19 -4.02 -19.43
N SER A 553 19.18 -3.64 -20.26
CA SER A 553 20.00 -4.58 -21.05
C SER A 553 21.15 -5.19 -20.25
N ASN A 554 21.51 -4.65 -19.09
CA ASN A 554 22.61 -5.19 -18.31
C ASN A 554 22.32 -6.60 -17.75
N ARG A 555 23.34 -7.46 -17.78
CA ARG A 555 23.31 -8.83 -17.24
C ARG A 555 24.53 -9.00 -16.33
N PRO A 556 24.47 -8.55 -15.06
CA PRO A 556 25.63 -8.53 -14.18
C PRO A 556 26.10 -9.95 -13.84
N TYR A 557 27.39 -10.07 -13.53
CA TYR A 557 27.93 -11.32 -12.99
C TYR A 557 27.34 -11.62 -11.61
N VAL A 558 27.46 -12.87 -11.18
CA VAL A 558 26.87 -13.38 -9.93
C VAL A 558 27.23 -12.51 -8.72
N ASP A 559 28.50 -12.15 -8.58
CA ASP A 559 28.99 -11.37 -7.42
C ASP A 559 28.45 -9.93 -7.44
N GLU A 560 28.43 -9.30 -8.62
CA GLU A 560 27.84 -7.97 -8.82
C GLU A 560 26.33 -7.96 -8.56
N TYR A 561 25.64 -9.02 -8.99
CA TYR A 561 24.22 -9.21 -8.72
C TYR A 561 23.96 -9.24 -7.22
N PHE A 562 24.72 -10.04 -6.45
CA PHE A 562 24.54 -10.14 -5.00
C PHE A 562 24.91 -8.86 -4.27
N ALA A 563 25.98 -8.18 -4.68
CA ALA A 563 26.37 -6.89 -4.11
C ALA A 563 25.26 -5.86 -4.33
N GLY A 564 24.78 -5.70 -5.57
CA GLY A 564 23.69 -4.80 -5.88
C GLY A 564 22.38 -5.17 -5.19
N PHE A 565 22.09 -6.47 -5.05
CA PHE A 565 20.90 -6.95 -4.35
C PHE A 565 20.97 -6.56 -2.86
N GLY A 566 22.14 -6.70 -2.25
CA GLY A 566 22.38 -6.31 -0.86
C GLY A 566 22.25 -4.82 -0.63
N GLU A 567 22.91 -4.01 -1.46
CA GLU A 567 22.85 -2.55 -1.36
C GLU A 567 21.42 -2.03 -1.59
N SER A 568 20.74 -2.48 -2.64
CA SER A 568 19.35 -2.09 -2.89
C SER A 568 18.40 -2.56 -1.80
N PHE A 569 18.65 -3.73 -1.20
CA PHE A 569 17.88 -4.17 -0.03
C PHE A 569 18.11 -3.21 1.13
N ASP A 570 19.35 -2.89 1.46
CA ASP A 570 19.69 -2.01 2.59
C ASP A 570 19.13 -0.59 2.40
N ASP A 571 19.03 -0.10 1.16
CA ASP A 571 18.43 1.21 0.87
C ASP A 571 16.93 1.28 1.14
N VAL A 572 16.19 0.19 0.88
CA VAL A 572 14.72 0.18 0.99
C VAL A 572 14.21 -0.55 2.22
N ALA A 573 15.07 -1.35 2.86
CA ALA A 573 14.67 -2.18 3.98
C ALA A 573 14.45 -1.32 5.22
N HIS A 574 13.30 -1.51 5.83
CA HIS A 574 12.98 -0.97 7.13
C HIS A 574 12.89 -2.15 8.07
N ASP A 575 13.70 -2.15 9.13
CA ASP A 575 13.76 -3.23 10.11
C ASP A 575 14.14 -4.61 9.52
N ASN A 576 15.14 -4.63 8.62
CA ASN A 576 15.62 -5.82 7.93
C ASN A 576 14.56 -6.51 7.05
N ILE A 577 13.62 -5.72 6.54
CA ILE A 577 12.48 -6.18 5.77
C ILE A 577 12.24 -5.19 4.62
N ALA A 578 12.05 -5.69 3.40
CA ALA A 578 11.77 -4.89 2.21
C ALA A 578 10.59 -5.47 1.43
N LYS A 579 9.67 -4.61 0.99
CA LYS A 579 8.62 -4.94 0.03
C LYS A 579 9.22 -5.04 -1.37
N VAL A 580 8.80 -6.04 -2.14
CA VAL A 580 9.32 -6.22 -3.50
C VAL A 580 8.91 -5.08 -4.43
N SER A 581 7.74 -4.46 -4.22
CA SER A 581 7.30 -3.26 -4.95
C SER A 581 8.26 -2.07 -4.83
N ASP A 582 8.98 -1.97 -3.73
CA ASP A 582 9.90 -0.87 -3.45
C ASP A 582 11.33 -1.29 -3.82
N PHE A 583 11.67 -2.54 -3.50
CA PHE A 583 12.96 -3.15 -3.77
C PHE A 583 13.24 -3.30 -5.27
N LEU A 584 12.34 -3.94 -6.03
CA LEU A 584 12.61 -4.36 -7.40
C LEU A 584 12.89 -3.16 -8.33
N PRO A 585 12.12 -2.05 -8.29
CA PRO A 585 12.49 -0.84 -9.04
C PRO A 585 13.83 -0.25 -8.60
N SER A 586 14.12 -0.21 -7.30
CA SER A 586 15.40 0.29 -6.77
C SER A 586 16.58 -0.54 -7.30
N PHE A 587 16.45 -1.86 -7.23
CA PHE A 587 17.44 -2.82 -7.70
C PHE A 587 17.65 -2.74 -9.21
N CYS A 588 16.58 -2.70 -9.99
CA CYS A 588 16.63 -2.55 -11.45
C CYS A 588 17.31 -1.24 -11.88
N ARG A 589 17.05 -0.12 -11.18
CA ARG A 589 17.74 1.16 -11.42
C ARG A 589 19.23 1.06 -11.16
N ARG A 590 19.63 0.50 -10.01
CA ARG A 590 21.03 0.36 -9.60
C ARG A 590 21.80 -0.51 -10.59
N MET A 591 21.22 -1.64 -10.96
CA MET A 591 21.89 -2.64 -11.80
C MET A 591 21.69 -2.42 -13.30
N ARG A 592 20.90 -1.41 -13.72
CA ARG A 592 20.53 -1.18 -15.13
C ARG A 592 19.95 -2.42 -15.82
N MET A 593 19.14 -3.16 -15.08
CA MET A 593 18.50 -4.40 -15.55
C MET A 593 16.99 -4.22 -15.62
N SER A 594 16.34 -4.95 -16.51
CA SER A 594 14.89 -5.00 -16.56
C SER A 594 14.34 -5.86 -15.40
N PRO A 595 13.11 -5.59 -14.92
CA PRO A 595 12.47 -6.42 -13.89
C PRO A 595 12.32 -7.89 -14.30
N TRP A 596 12.16 -8.16 -15.60
CA TRP A 596 12.16 -9.51 -16.16
C TRP A 596 13.52 -10.20 -15.94
N ALA A 597 14.61 -9.56 -16.34
CA ALA A 597 15.96 -10.10 -16.18
C ALA A 597 16.32 -10.28 -14.70
N ALA A 598 15.95 -9.32 -13.85
CA ALA A 598 16.11 -9.41 -12.40
C ALA A 598 15.43 -10.65 -11.81
N THR A 599 14.21 -10.95 -12.27
CA THR A 599 13.41 -12.10 -11.82
C THR A 599 14.01 -13.42 -12.31
N GLN A 600 14.42 -13.50 -13.57
CA GLN A 600 15.11 -14.68 -14.13
C GLN A 600 16.43 -14.98 -13.39
N ALA A 601 17.22 -13.95 -13.10
CA ALA A 601 18.43 -14.07 -12.31
C ALA A 601 18.13 -14.53 -10.87
N ALA A 602 17.10 -13.96 -10.22
CA ALA A 602 16.69 -14.37 -8.88
C ALA A 602 16.29 -15.85 -8.82
N GLN A 603 15.58 -16.34 -9.85
CA GLN A 603 15.22 -17.75 -9.98
C GLN A 603 16.46 -18.65 -10.14
N SER A 604 17.43 -18.22 -10.95
CA SER A 604 18.70 -18.93 -11.16
C SER A 604 19.56 -18.98 -9.88
N TYR A 605 19.53 -17.91 -9.08
CA TYR A 605 20.35 -17.74 -7.88
C TYR A 605 19.62 -18.04 -6.57
N ILE A 606 18.44 -18.67 -6.63
CA ILE A 606 17.55 -18.87 -5.50
C ILE A 606 18.21 -19.52 -4.28
N LYS A 607 19.08 -20.51 -4.49
CA LYS A 607 19.76 -21.22 -3.40
C LYS A 607 20.64 -20.27 -2.59
N ALA A 608 21.43 -19.45 -3.26
CA ALA A 608 22.32 -18.49 -2.62
C ALA A 608 21.52 -17.32 -2.01
N LEU A 609 20.52 -16.78 -2.72
CA LEU A 609 19.61 -15.77 -2.16
C LEU A 609 18.93 -16.25 -0.87
N SER A 610 18.42 -17.49 -0.85
CA SER A 610 17.73 -18.06 0.31
C SER A 610 18.63 -18.28 1.54
N SER A 611 19.95 -18.21 1.38
CA SER A 611 20.90 -18.31 2.49
C SER A 611 21.08 -16.98 3.24
N ALA A 612 20.94 -15.86 2.54
CA ALA A 612 21.10 -14.51 3.08
C ALA A 612 19.74 -13.82 3.33
N TYR A 613 18.71 -14.20 2.58
CA TYR A 613 17.39 -13.58 2.60
C TYR A 613 16.28 -14.61 2.83
N SER A 614 15.34 -14.25 3.69
CA SER A 614 14.05 -14.91 3.86
C SER A 614 13.09 -14.41 2.79
N LEU A 615 12.78 -15.27 1.82
CA LEU A 615 11.84 -14.98 0.74
C LEU A 615 10.43 -15.37 1.20
N GLN A 616 9.53 -14.40 1.32
CA GLN A 616 8.17 -14.65 1.77
C GLN A 616 7.23 -14.78 0.57
N TYR A 617 6.79 -16.03 0.35
CA TYR A 617 5.84 -16.38 -0.69
C TYR A 617 4.42 -15.98 -0.29
N ALA A 618 3.64 -15.49 -1.23
CA ALA A 618 2.25 -15.12 -1.04
C ALA A 618 1.30 -15.91 -1.95
N ALA A 619 -0.01 -15.86 -1.65
CA ALA A 619 -1.05 -16.60 -2.36
C ALA A 619 -1.34 -16.08 -3.79
N GLY A 620 -0.76 -14.94 -4.19
CA GLY A 620 -0.83 -14.41 -5.55
C GLY A 620 -2.10 -13.62 -5.85
N GLY A 621 -1.99 -12.29 -5.84
CA GLY A 621 -2.96 -11.39 -6.50
C GLY A 621 -2.66 -11.25 -8.00
N LYS A 622 -3.44 -10.46 -8.74
CA LYS A 622 -3.09 -10.14 -10.14
C LYS A 622 -1.75 -9.39 -10.19
N PRO A 623 -0.82 -9.74 -11.10
CA PRO A 623 0.45 -9.03 -11.21
C PRO A 623 0.20 -7.56 -11.56
N THR A 624 0.87 -6.66 -10.85
CA THR A 624 0.86 -5.24 -11.19
C THR A 624 2.11 -4.91 -11.99
N GLY A 625 1.91 -4.39 -13.20
CA GLY A 625 2.98 -4.08 -14.13
C GLY A 625 2.44 -3.44 -15.39
N THR A 626 3.13 -2.41 -15.89
CA THR A 626 2.80 -1.76 -17.16
C THR A 626 3.47 -2.44 -18.34
N ASP A 627 4.62 -3.06 -18.08
CA ASP A 627 5.48 -3.63 -19.09
C ASP A 627 5.07 -5.08 -19.41
N LYS A 628 5.36 -5.47 -20.64
CA LYS A 628 5.13 -6.81 -21.14
C LYS A 628 6.38 -7.30 -21.84
N ILE A 629 6.55 -8.62 -21.87
CA ILE A 629 7.57 -9.31 -22.64
C ILE A 629 6.95 -10.33 -23.60
N LEU A 630 7.75 -10.76 -24.58
CA LEU A 630 7.37 -11.77 -25.55
C LEU A 630 7.77 -13.17 -25.09
N SER A 631 7.03 -14.17 -25.55
CA SER A 631 7.29 -15.59 -25.31
C SER A 631 6.52 -16.43 -26.34
N GLY A 632 6.80 -17.73 -26.43
CA GLY A 632 6.02 -18.68 -27.23
C GLY A 632 6.74 -19.09 -28.52
N SER A 633 6.09 -18.93 -29.66
CA SER A 633 6.66 -19.26 -30.99
C SER A 633 6.22 -18.24 -32.03
N LEU A 634 6.83 -18.22 -33.21
CA LEU A 634 6.45 -17.33 -34.31
C LEU A 634 5.00 -17.56 -34.75
N LEU A 635 4.48 -18.77 -34.58
CA LEU A 635 3.08 -19.13 -34.86
C LEU A 635 2.12 -18.78 -33.72
N ASP A 636 2.63 -18.68 -32.49
CA ASP A 636 1.86 -18.37 -31.28
C ASP A 636 2.66 -17.42 -30.38
N VAL A 637 2.66 -16.14 -30.76
CA VAL A 637 3.38 -15.09 -30.05
C VAL A 637 2.54 -14.60 -28.88
N VAL A 638 3.02 -14.82 -27.66
CA VAL A 638 2.32 -14.47 -26.42
C VAL A 638 3.00 -13.30 -25.73
N GLU A 639 2.21 -12.29 -25.36
CA GLU A 639 2.65 -11.20 -24.49
C GLU A 639 2.30 -11.52 -23.03
N SER A 640 3.29 -11.53 -22.14
CA SER A 640 3.09 -11.71 -20.69
C SER A 640 3.48 -10.45 -19.92
N ILE A 641 2.72 -10.12 -18.87
CA ILE A 641 2.98 -8.96 -18.01
C ILE A 641 4.22 -9.23 -17.17
N VAL A 642 5.14 -8.27 -17.11
CA VAL A 642 6.28 -8.31 -16.19
C VAL A 642 5.85 -7.64 -14.89
N PRO A 643 5.75 -8.38 -13.77
CA PRO A 643 5.36 -7.77 -12.51
C PRO A 643 6.48 -6.90 -11.93
N LEU A 644 6.10 -5.80 -11.30
CA LEU A 644 6.99 -4.93 -10.52
C LEU A 644 6.82 -5.12 -9.01
N ASP A 645 5.71 -5.72 -8.59
CA ASP A 645 5.36 -5.93 -7.19
C ASP A 645 5.85 -7.26 -6.61
N ARG A 646 6.36 -8.17 -7.44
CA ARG A 646 6.73 -9.54 -7.05
C ARG A 646 7.91 -10.07 -7.85
N ILE A 647 8.62 -11.03 -7.24
CA ILE A 647 9.58 -11.89 -7.92
C ILE A 647 8.98 -13.29 -7.96
N GLU A 648 8.82 -13.87 -9.14
CA GLU A 648 8.30 -15.23 -9.28
C GLU A 648 9.42 -16.26 -9.16
N ILE A 649 9.28 -17.20 -8.22
CA ILE A 649 10.26 -18.24 -7.98
C ILE A 649 9.53 -19.58 -7.93
N GLY A 650 9.80 -20.44 -8.92
CA GLY A 650 9.13 -21.74 -9.04
C GLY A 650 7.62 -21.63 -9.20
N GLY A 651 7.15 -20.59 -9.91
CA GLY A 651 5.72 -20.29 -10.11
C GLY A 651 5.01 -19.72 -8.88
N ARG A 652 5.74 -19.30 -7.85
CA ARG A 652 5.19 -18.69 -6.64
C ARG A 652 5.67 -17.25 -6.49
N PRO A 653 4.77 -16.29 -6.21
CA PRO A 653 5.15 -14.90 -6.08
C PRO A 653 5.75 -14.63 -4.70
N VAL A 654 6.94 -14.03 -4.70
CA VAL A 654 7.59 -13.45 -3.52
C VAL A 654 7.27 -11.96 -3.53
N LEU A 655 6.53 -11.51 -2.53
CA LEU A 655 6.12 -10.10 -2.38
C LEU A 655 6.99 -9.35 -1.38
N THR A 656 7.84 -10.09 -0.66
CA THR A 656 8.59 -9.58 0.48
C THR A 656 9.91 -10.31 0.64
N LEU A 657 10.93 -9.53 0.99
CA LEU A 657 12.28 -9.98 1.30
C LEU A 657 12.59 -9.60 2.76
N GLY A 658 13.18 -10.52 3.53
CA GLY A 658 13.73 -10.20 4.85
C GLY A 658 15.18 -10.68 4.96
N ARG A 659 16.00 -10.09 5.83
CA ARG A 659 17.37 -10.58 6.06
C ARG A 659 17.35 -11.76 7.04
N VAL A 660 18.06 -12.84 6.73
CA VAL A 660 18.20 -13.98 7.66
C VAL A 660 19.18 -13.55 8.76
N LYS A 661 18.73 -13.53 10.02
CA LYS A 661 19.65 -13.38 11.17
C LYS A 661 20.62 -14.57 11.17
N LYS A 662 21.92 -14.28 11.10
CA LYS A 662 22.99 -15.27 11.30
C LYS A 662 23.11 -15.64 12.76
#